data_AF-A0A7C5WM57-F1
#
_entry.id   AF-A0A7C5WM57-F1
#
_cell.length_a   1.000
_cell.length_b   1.000
_cell.length_c   1.000
_cell.angle_alpha   90.00
_cell.angle_beta   90.00
_cell.angle_gamma   90.00
#
_symmetry.space_group_name_H-M   'P 1'
#
loop_
_entity.id
_entity.type
_entity.pdbx_description
1 polymer ?
#
loop_
_entity_poly.entity_id
_entity_poly.type
_entity_poly.pdbx_seq_one_letter_code
_entity_poly.pdbx_strand_id
1 'polypeptide(L)'
;MESKIRRVAVCLLLVSVLVISAGLAGEVVVETIDGFNVLRVDQQSPFHRTTATIDDLRVVEMEDAATTVVTWTETSAQGGTTPYYALGLAGGPVGGARATSYRLMLNHGPFDPLLGVPAVESALAAGAGSRLYIVQFITQPLEAYRDRLRSLGASIRHFLPYHALIVEMSGPVRQQVEQLDFVRWVGPYHPAYRVERILRADAATLAGRFPSQRYNILLFESDDDHKTALARRMERLGINVDQADAGKFLMVATLSARQLLQVAQWDEVAYIDRWSPLERDMDIVRRQGGADELETVAGYTGQGVRGEAFDTGFNINHPDFASRPPIEHGGPVGVDAHGNACLGICFGDGTGDAQARGLLPDGQPICADYNNIGLTGQNRYDHTGELKQAPYFAVFQTASVGSARTTEYTTISADHDTLLFDWDILHCQSQSNAGNQNSRPQAWAKNVVSGGAFNHYDTEDTTDDCWCGTASIGPAADGRIKPDLSFYYDRTYTTYSSGDGYGQFGGTSGATPSICGHFGLFFQMWADGIFGNEVDPSGTVFDNRPHMTTAKAFMINTAIQYPFSGQDADMTRVHQGWGVPNVKHLYDLRDKISFIDESVILTNTETVEFNTLVDAGEPALKVTMTYADPAGNPASTVHRINDLTLKVTSPSGTVYWGNNGLLDGNWSVPGGSANTIDTVENVFVENPEDGVWVVAVIASEIVQDSHVETPEMDADFALVVSGGQIVVCTSDGAITMSANAYSCDDEISIRVVDCDPNTDDATVQTLEVTIASDTEPAGETVLLTESDPASATFIGTIRTGTSGGDGVLLVTDGDTITATYIDEDDGLGGTN
;
A
#
# COMPACT_ATOMS: atom_id res chain seq x y z
N MET A 1 69.91 31.72 -4.14
CA MET A 1 70.66 31.59 -2.87
C MET A 1 69.69 31.93 -1.77
N GLU A 2 69.37 31.13 -0.77
CA GLU A 2 69.78 29.82 -0.28
C GLU A 2 68.72 29.53 0.82
N SER A 3 68.12 28.32 0.88
CA SER A 3 68.39 27.31 1.93
C SER A 3 67.94 27.74 3.36
N LYS A 4 67.30 26.97 4.24
CA LYS A 4 67.10 25.52 4.40
C LYS A 4 66.22 25.26 5.66
N ILE A 5 65.36 24.23 5.60
CA ILE A 5 65.24 23.05 6.50
C ILE A 5 65.06 23.19 8.04
N ARG A 6 63.92 22.64 8.48
CA ARG A 6 63.52 21.86 9.69
C ARG A 6 64.58 21.44 10.76
N ARG A 7 64.19 21.43 12.06
CA ARG A 7 63.77 20.25 12.87
C ARG A 7 63.59 20.55 14.39
N VAL A 8 62.38 20.24 14.90
CA VAL A 8 61.95 19.44 16.09
C VAL A 8 62.74 19.46 17.43
N ALA A 9 62.03 19.76 18.53
CA ALA A 9 62.03 19.02 19.82
C ALA A 9 60.80 19.45 20.67
N VAL A 10 59.74 18.63 20.76
CA VAL A 10 59.33 17.80 21.92
C VAL A 10 59.05 18.60 23.21
N CYS A 11 57.76 18.73 23.55
CA CYS A 11 57.30 19.11 24.89
C CYS A 11 56.33 18.04 25.40
N LEU A 12 56.62 17.49 26.57
CA LEU A 12 55.82 16.54 27.32
C LEU A 12 54.41 17.09 27.60
N LEU A 13 53.37 16.27 27.41
CA LEU A 13 52.10 16.46 28.10
C LEU A 13 51.93 15.32 29.12
N LEU A 14 51.81 15.69 30.40
CA LEU A 14 51.39 14.80 31.47
C LEU A 14 49.95 14.34 31.21
N VAL A 15 49.73 13.03 31.15
CA VAL A 15 48.41 12.43 31.29
C VAL A 15 48.18 12.19 32.79
N SER A 16 47.27 12.96 33.38
CA SER A 16 46.76 12.72 34.72
C SER A 16 45.82 11.52 34.70
N VAL A 17 46.29 10.35 35.15
CA VAL A 17 45.46 9.19 35.42
C VAL A 17 44.89 9.34 36.83
N LEU A 18 43.57 9.46 36.93
CA LEU A 18 42.86 9.37 38.20
C LEU A 18 42.65 7.88 38.50
N VAL A 19 43.53 7.30 39.33
CA VAL A 19 43.38 5.93 39.84
C VAL A 19 42.61 5.98 41.15
N ILE A 20 41.42 5.37 41.20
CA ILE A 20 40.70 5.12 42.45
C ILE A 20 40.90 3.63 42.80
N SER A 21 41.74 3.40 43.82
CA SER A 21 41.92 2.20 44.66
C SER A 21 41.82 0.77 44.09
N ALA A 22 42.94 0.05 44.25
CA ALA A 22 43.19 -1.36 43.96
C ALA A 22 42.23 -2.40 44.57
N GLY A 23 41.84 -3.38 43.74
CA GLY A 23 42.10 -4.80 44.06
C GLY A 23 40.91 -5.76 44.10
N LEU A 24 40.16 -5.94 43.01
CA LEU A 24 39.36 -7.13 42.70
C LEU A 24 39.40 -7.39 41.17
N ALA A 25 39.29 -8.65 40.73
CA ALA A 25 39.20 -8.99 39.31
C ALA A 25 37.87 -8.46 38.73
N GLY A 26 37.91 -7.79 37.57
CA GLY A 26 36.71 -7.25 36.91
C GLY A 26 36.54 -5.72 36.97
N GLU A 27 37.59 -4.96 37.23
CA GLU A 27 37.51 -3.48 37.33
C GLU A 27 37.39 -2.85 35.92
N VAL A 28 36.36 -2.03 35.69
CA VAL A 28 36.22 -1.26 34.44
C VAL A 28 37.02 0.03 34.56
N VAL A 29 37.99 0.23 33.67
CA VAL A 29 38.77 1.47 33.59
C VAL A 29 38.27 2.30 32.41
N VAL A 30 38.11 3.61 32.64
CA VAL A 30 37.86 4.61 31.60
C VAL A 30 39.15 5.39 31.36
N GLU A 31 39.69 5.31 30.14
CA GLU A 31 40.89 6.04 29.74
C GLU A 31 40.56 7.04 28.63
N THR A 32 41.05 8.27 28.72
CA THR A 32 40.93 9.24 27.62
C THR A 32 42.11 9.08 26.65
N ILE A 33 41.85 8.59 25.44
CA ILE A 33 42.86 8.35 24.39
C ILE A 33 42.45 9.06 23.09
N ASP A 34 43.28 9.98 22.63
CA ASP A 34 43.08 10.79 21.41
C ASP A 34 41.72 11.51 21.37
N GLY A 35 41.23 11.98 22.52
CA GLY A 35 39.94 12.68 22.62
C GLY A 35 38.71 11.78 22.74
N PHE A 36 38.90 10.46 22.90
CA PHE A 36 37.82 9.51 23.15
C PHE A 36 37.93 8.92 24.56
N ASN A 37 36.79 8.70 25.21
CA ASN A 37 36.70 7.84 26.39
C ASN A 37 36.69 6.37 25.94
N VAL A 38 37.61 5.58 26.47
CA VAL A 38 37.85 4.17 26.10
C VAL A 38 37.59 3.31 27.33
N LEU A 39 36.66 2.35 27.24
CA LEU A 39 36.31 1.45 28.35
C LEU A 39 36.99 0.09 28.17
N ARG A 40 37.58 -0.41 29.26
CA ARG A 40 38.26 -1.72 29.34
C ARG A 40 37.89 -2.42 30.64
N VAL A 41 37.82 -3.74 30.63
CA VAL A 41 37.78 -4.56 31.86
C VAL A 41 39.13 -5.25 32.02
N ASP A 42 39.78 -5.03 33.16
CA ASP A 42 41.12 -5.57 33.46
C ASP A 42 42.13 -5.32 32.30
N GLN A 43 42.81 -6.36 31.82
CA GLN A 43 43.76 -6.29 30.69
C GLN A 43 43.14 -6.64 29.32
N GLN A 44 41.80 -6.62 29.20
CA GLN A 44 41.15 -6.91 27.93
C GLN A 44 41.33 -5.76 26.92
N SER A 45 41.16 -6.10 25.64
CA SER A 45 41.00 -5.10 24.58
C SER A 45 39.82 -4.16 24.92
N PRO A 46 39.82 -2.90 24.46
CA PRO A 46 38.67 -2.02 24.68
C PRO A 46 37.41 -2.66 24.13
N PHE A 47 36.35 -2.67 24.93
CA PHE A 47 35.04 -3.10 24.47
C PHE A 47 34.19 -1.91 24.02
N HIS A 48 34.62 -0.67 24.31
CA HIS A 48 33.93 0.54 23.86
C HIS A 48 34.84 1.75 23.72
N ARG A 49 34.50 2.63 22.78
CA ARG A 49 35.17 3.91 22.53
C ARG A 49 34.14 4.95 22.10
N THR A 50 34.08 6.09 22.79
CA THR A 50 33.09 7.15 22.52
C THR A 50 33.68 8.54 22.75
N THR A 51 33.13 9.55 22.08
CA THR A 51 33.40 10.98 22.38
C THR A 51 32.41 11.54 23.40
N ALA A 52 31.35 10.81 23.74
CA ALA A 52 30.36 11.21 24.74
C ALA A 52 30.93 11.17 26.16
N THR A 53 30.32 11.95 27.06
CA THR A 53 30.63 11.86 28.49
C THR A 53 30.03 10.58 29.05
N ILE A 54 30.77 9.86 29.90
CA ILE A 54 30.32 8.62 30.53
C ILE A 54 29.87 8.94 31.95
N ASP A 55 28.61 8.66 32.22
CA ASP A 55 27.94 8.84 33.50
C ASP A 55 27.44 7.49 34.02
N ASP A 56 27.20 7.37 35.33
CA ASP A 56 26.60 6.18 35.99
C ASP A 56 27.24 4.81 35.63
N LEU A 57 28.54 4.78 35.35
CA LEU A 57 29.27 3.55 35.06
C LEU A 57 29.29 2.64 36.29
N ARG A 58 28.78 1.42 36.13
CA ARG A 58 28.79 0.37 37.15
C ARG A 58 29.14 -1.00 36.58
N VAL A 59 29.79 -1.81 37.41
CA VAL A 59 29.94 -3.25 37.22
C VAL A 59 29.01 -3.94 38.21
N VAL A 60 28.22 -4.88 37.73
CA VAL A 60 27.35 -5.69 38.58
C VAL A 60 27.94 -7.09 38.68
N GLU A 61 28.31 -7.45 39.92
CA GLU A 61 28.84 -8.75 40.25
C GLU A 61 27.72 -9.79 40.30
N MET A 62 27.94 -10.93 39.65
CA MET A 62 27.00 -12.04 39.61
C MET A 62 27.45 -13.16 40.53
N GLU A 63 26.48 -13.81 41.20
CA GLU A 63 26.75 -14.93 42.13
C GLU A 63 27.45 -16.13 41.44
N ASP A 64 27.33 -16.27 40.12
CA ASP A 64 27.95 -17.35 39.33
C ASP A 64 29.45 -17.14 39.04
N ALA A 65 30.00 -15.94 39.35
CA ALA A 65 31.36 -15.48 39.03
C ALA A 65 31.81 -15.61 37.57
N ALA A 66 30.92 -16.07 36.68
CA ALA A 66 31.17 -16.32 35.26
C ALA A 66 30.47 -15.28 34.37
N THR A 67 29.60 -14.45 34.95
CA THR A 67 28.89 -13.38 34.27
C THR A 67 29.37 -12.02 34.76
N THR A 68 29.85 -11.18 33.84
CA THR A 68 30.23 -9.78 34.12
C THR A 68 29.26 -8.86 33.41
N VAL A 69 28.65 -7.93 34.14
CA VAL A 69 27.68 -6.99 33.59
C VAL A 69 28.19 -5.58 33.82
N VAL A 70 28.37 -4.83 32.74
CA VAL A 70 28.79 -3.43 32.80
C VAL A 70 27.67 -2.57 32.23
N THR A 71 27.29 -1.50 32.90
CA THR A 71 26.32 -0.53 32.37
C THR A 71 26.78 0.89 32.62
N TRP A 72 26.45 1.82 31.73
CA TRP A 72 26.73 3.25 31.88
C TRP A 72 25.73 4.06 31.07
N THR A 73 25.73 5.39 31.22
CA THR A 73 24.99 6.32 30.39
C THR A 73 25.97 7.18 29.61
N GLU A 74 25.70 7.42 28.33
CA GLU A 74 26.44 8.38 27.52
C GLU A 74 25.63 9.65 27.32
N THR A 75 26.25 10.78 27.66
CA THR A 75 25.70 12.11 27.40
C THR A 75 26.39 12.71 26.18
N SER A 76 25.64 12.89 25.09
CA SER A 76 26.14 13.48 23.84
C SER A 76 26.49 14.96 24.01
N ALA A 77 27.25 15.52 23.07
CA ALA A 77 27.58 16.95 23.07
C ALA A 77 26.33 17.86 22.98
N GLN A 78 25.24 17.34 22.43
CA GLN A 78 23.94 18.01 22.32
C GLN A 78 23.05 17.82 23.58
N GLY A 79 23.53 17.12 24.61
CA GLY A 79 22.84 16.91 25.88
C GLY A 79 21.86 15.73 25.92
N GLY A 80 21.79 14.91 24.86
CA GLY A 80 20.98 13.69 24.85
C GLY A 80 21.67 12.56 25.61
N THR A 81 20.95 11.85 26.47
CA THR A 81 21.47 10.73 27.27
C THR A 81 21.01 9.38 26.72
N THR A 82 21.93 8.44 26.53
CA THR A 82 21.64 7.08 26.07
C THR A 82 22.26 6.06 27.02
N PRO A 83 21.49 5.12 27.61
CA PRO A 83 22.07 4.07 28.42
C PRO A 83 22.72 2.99 27.56
N TYR A 84 23.79 2.39 28.07
CA TYR A 84 24.56 1.34 27.44
C TYR A 84 24.82 0.20 28.41
N TYR A 85 25.06 -0.99 27.86
CA TYR A 85 25.59 -2.12 28.62
C TYR A 85 26.57 -2.96 27.81
N ALA A 86 27.39 -3.75 28.50
CA ALA A 86 28.30 -4.74 27.94
C ALA A 86 28.30 -5.99 28.83
N LEU A 87 28.48 -7.17 28.24
CA LEU A 87 28.36 -8.45 28.94
C LEU A 87 29.58 -9.34 28.67
N GLY A 88 30.15 -9.92 29.72
CA GLY A 88 30.99 -11.11 29.65
C GLY A 88 30.18 -12.31 30.16
N LEU A 89 30.09 -13.39 29.39
CA LEU A 89 29.30 -14.58 29.74
C LEU A 89 30.19 -15.81 29.82
N ALA A 90 29.85 -16.75 30.71
CA ALA A 90 30.54 -18.04 30.88
C ALA A 90 32.07 -17.92 31.11
N GLY A 91 32.51 -16.86 31.80
CA GLY A 91 33.91 -16.56 32.09
C GLY A 91 34.69 -16.00 30.88
N GLY A 92 34.01 -15.71 29.77
CA GLY A 92 34.58 -15.08 28.59
C GLY A 92 34.78 -13.56 28.74
N PRO A 93 35.49 -12.93 27.79
CA PRO A 93 35.73 -11.49 27.81
C PRO A 93 34.42 -10.69 27.67
N VAL A 94 34.43 -9.45 28.15
CA VAL A 94 33.32 -8.52 27.98
C VAL A 94 33.19 -8.15 26.51
N GLY A 95 32.03 -8.44 25.93
CA GLY A 95 31.69 -8.12 24.55
C GLY A 95 31.47 -6.62 24.33
N GLY A 96 31.30 -6.23 23.06
CA GLY A 96 31.13 -4.83 22.69
C GLY A 96 29.91 -4.15 23.35
N ALA A 97 30.03 -2.85 23.57
CA ALA A 97 28.95 -2.01 24.08
C ALA A 97 27.67 -2.09 23.26
N ARG A 98 26.53 -2.06 23.94
CA ARG A 98 25.20 -2.03 23.34
C ARG A 98 24.42 -0.87 23.93
N ALA A 99 24.03 0.07 23.07
CA ALA A 99 23.05 1.09 23.41
C ALA A 99 21.73 0.41 23.77
N THR A 100 20.96 1.02 24.68
CA THR A 100 19.69 0.44 25.10
C THR A 100 18.67 1.49 25.52
N SER A 101 17.49 1.02 25.92
CA SER A 101 16.41 1.83 26.47
C SER A 101 15.76 1.06 27.61
N TYR A 102 15.32 1.78 28.64
CA TYR A 102 14.55 1.23 29.76
C TYR A 102 13.08 1.66 29.71
N ARG A 103 12.62 2.15 28.56
CA ARG A 103 11.21 2.50 28.37
C ARG A 103 10.42 1.20 28.19
N LEU A 104 9.61 0.84 29.18
CA LEU A 104 8.66 -0.26 29.04
C LEU A 104 7.64 0.10 27.97
N MET A 105 7.48 -0.78 26.98
CA MET A 105 6.52 -0.60 25.89
C MET A 105 5.31 -1.47 26.17
N LEU A 106 4.30 -0.89 26.82
CA LEU A 106 3.02 -1.54 27.04
C LEU A 106 1.97 -0.90 26.14
N ASN A 107 0.90 -1.62 25.82
CA ASN A 107 -0.27 -1.07 25.13
C ASN A 107 -0.98 0.04 25.96
N HIS A 108 -0.57 0.25 27.21
CA HIS A 108 -0.99 1.38 28.06
C HIS A 108 -0.17 2.66 27.81
N GLY A 109 0.82 2.60 26.93
CA GLY A 109 1.72 3.68 26.61
C GLY A 109 3.14 3.41 27.11
N PRO A 110 4.15 4.01 26.47
CA PRO A 110 5.54 3.74 26.80
C PRO A 110 6.07 4.67 27.90
N PHE A 111 6.68 4.11 28.95
CA PHE A 111 7.19 4.86 30.11
C PHE A 111 8.49 4.29 30.67
N ASP A 112 9.32 5.13 31.26
CA ASP A 112 10.44 4.68 32.09
C ASP A 112 9.96 4.63 33.55
N PRO A 113 9.95 3.46 34.20
CA PRO A 113 9.42 3.32 35.56
C PRO A 113 10.14 4.14 36.64
N LEU A 114 11.40 4.55 36.40
CA LEU A 114 12.14 5.41 37.33
C LEU A 114 11.86 6.90 37.11
N LEU A 115 11.35 7.29 35.94
CA LEU A 115 10.92 8.67 35.67
C LEU A 115 9.45 8.89 36.04
N GLY A 116 8.61 7.88 35.85
CA GLY A 116 7.21 7.90 36.25
C GLY A 116 6.45 6.67 35.80
N VAL A 117 5.56 6.18 36.66
CA VAL A 117 4.64 5.08 36.34
C VAL A 117 3.27 5.67 35.98
N PRO A 118 2.68 5.33 34.83
CA PRO A 118 1.37 5.81 34.43
C PRO A 118 0.30 5.47 35.47
N ALA A 119 -0.57 6.45 35.77
CA ALA A 119 -1.72 6.22 36.62
C ALA A 119 -2.71 5.28 35.94
N VAL A 120 -3.22 4.32 36.71
CA VAL A 120 -4.26 3.39 36.25
C VAL A 120 -5.57 3.65 36.98
N GLU A 121 -6.68 3.46 36.30
CA GLU A 121 -8.01 3.57 36.92
C GLU A 121 -8.14 2.57 38.07
N SER A 122 -8.81 2.97 39.16
CA SER A 122 -8.92 2.14 40.38
C SER A 122 -9.51 0.74 40.14
N ALA A 123 -10.44 0.59 39.20
CA ALA A 123 -11.03 -0.70 38.84
C ALA A 123 -10.07 -1.64 38.10
N LEU A 124 -9.05 -1.07 37.46
CA LEU A 124 -8.01 -1.76 36.68
C LEU A 124 -6.63 -1.70 37.34
N ALA A 125 -6.57 -1.22 38.58
CA ALA A 125 -5.39 -1.33 39.43
C ALA A 125 -5.27 -2.76 39.97
N ALA A 126 -4.04 -3.22 40.15
CA ALA A 126 -3.78 -4.53 40.72
C ALA A 126 -4.21 -4.54 42.19
N GLY A 127 -5.06 -5.48 42.58
CA GLY A 127 -5.45 -5.64 43.97
C GLY A 127 -4.28 -6.03 44.88
N ALA A 128 -4.42 -5.80 46.18
CA ALA A 128 -3.40 -6.14 47.18
C ALA A 128 -3.01 -7.63 47.25
N GLY A 129 -3.83 -8.51 46.66
CA GLY A 129 -3.58 -9.94 46.57
C GLY A 129 -2.90 -10.41 45.28
N SER A 130 -2.66 -9.52 44.30
CA SER A 130 -2.04 -9.92 43.04
C SER A 130 -0.58 -10.31 43.23
N ARG A 131 -0.17 -11.35 42.51
CA ARG A 131 1.17 -11.92 42.53
C ARG A 131 1.97 -11.61 41.26
N LEU A 132 1.40 -10.89 40.30
CA LEU A 132 2.04 -10.61 39.03
C LEU A 132 2.76 -9.26 39.04
N TYR A 133 4.03 -9.30 38.67
CA TYR A 133 4.91 -8.14 38.64
C TYR A 133 5.67 -8.09 37.32
N ILE A 134 5.88 -6.88 36.81
CA ILE A 134 6.92 -6.61 35.82
C ILE A 134 8.23 -6.42 36.60
N VAL A 135 9.24 -7.22 36.27
CA VAL A 135 10.60 -7.07 36.76
C VAL A 135 11.44 -6.57 35.60
N GLN A 136 11.91 -5.33 35.69
CA GLN A 136 12.84 -4.73 34.74
C GLN A 136 14.26 -4.86 35.28
N PHE A 137 15.17 -5.29 34.43
CA PHE A 137 16.59 -5.52 34.70
C PHE A 137 17.43 -4.40 34.11
N ILE A 138 18.69 -4.37 34.54
CA ILE A 138 19.68 -3.41 34.07
C ILE A 138 20.24 -3.76 32.68
N THR A 139 20.07 -5.01 32.25
CA THR A 139 20.44 -5.55 30.93
C THR A 139 19.43 -6.62 30.51
N GLN A 140 19.65 -7.25 29.35
CA GLN A 140 18.79 -8.35 28.90
C GLN A 140 18.68 -9.45 29.98
N PRO A 141 17.54 -10.15 30.13
CA PRO A 141 17.34 -11.09 31.23
C PRO A 141 18.22 -12.34 31.07
N LEU A 142 19.40 -12.32 31.71
CA LEU A 142 20.40 -13.40 31.66
C LEU A 142 19.91 -14.63 32.40
N GLU A 143 20.45 -15.81 32.06
CA GLU A 143 20.05 -17.05 32.75
C GLU A 143 20.37 -16.99 34.25
N ALA A 144 21.50 -16.38 34.63
CA ALA A 144 21.84 -16.13 36.03
C ALA A 144 20.77 -15.28 36.76
N TYR A 145 20.17 -14.28 36.08
CA TYR A 145 19.08 -13.49 36.66
C TYR A 145 17.85 -14.38 36.87
N ARG A 146 17.53 -15.20 35.87
CA ARG A 146 16.38 -16.09 35.88
C ARG A 146 16.49 -17.15 36.97
N ASP A 147 17.65 -17.77 37.09
CA ASP A 147 17.95 -18.76 38.12
C ASP A 147 17.89 -18.15 39.51
N ARG A 148 18.39 -16.92 39.67
CA ARG A 148 18.28 -16.21 40.93
C ARG A 148 16.83 -15.94 41.30
N LEU A 149 16.01 -15.45 40.37
CA LEU A 149 14.57 -15.27 40.59
C LEU A 149 13.88 -16.58 40.98
N ARG A 150 14.16 -17.68 40.25
CA ARG A 150 13.63 -19.02 40.56
C ARG A 150 14.06 -19.50 41.95
N SER A 151 15.31 -19.26 42.35
CA SER A 151 15.84 -19.65 43.67
C SER A 151 15.14 -18.95 44.84
N LEU A 152 14.64 -17.73 44.60
CA LEU A 152 13.85 -16.96 45.58
C LEU A 152 12.37 -17.39 45.61
N GLY A 153 11.97 -18.33 44.75
CA GLY A 153 10.60 -18.83 44.66
C GLY A 153 9.71 -18.01 43.73
N ALA A 154 10.29 -17.25 42.80
CA ALA A 154 9.55 -16.54 41.75
C ALA A 154 9.38 -17.42 40.50
N SER A 155 8.21 -17.36 39.88
CA SER A 155 7.90 -18.06 38.63
C SER A 155 7.93 -17.07 37.48
N ILE A 156 8.83 -17.30 36.52
CA ILE A 156 8.90 -16.47 35.31
C ILE A 156 7.79 -16.90 34.37
N ARG A 157 6.89 -15.97 34.02
CA ARG A 157 5.74 -16.24 33.17
C ARG A 157 6.06 -15.91 31.72
N HIS A 158 6.17 -14.62 31.38
CA HIS A 158 6.38 -14.14 29.99
C HIS A 158 7.56 -13.16 29.89
N PHE A 159 8.04 -12.96 28.66
CA PHE A 159 9.05 -11.95 28.32
C PHE A 159 8.41 -10.61 27.96
N LEU A 160 9.07 -9.51 28.31
CA LEU A 160 8.77 -8.17 27.82
C LEU A 160 10.04 -7.54 27.21
N PRO A 161 9.93 -6.81 26.08
CA PRO A 161 11.05 -6.03 25.53
C PRO A 161 11.63 -5.03 26.54
N TYR A 162 12.82 -4.51 26.24
CA TYR A 162 13.52 -3.51 27.07
C TYR A 162 13.82 -4.00 28.49
N HIS A 163 14.48 -5.16 28.55
CA HIS A 163 15.04 -5.77 29.75
C HIS A 163 14.01 -6.15 30.79
N ALA A 164 12.83 -6.68 30.42
CA ALA A 164 11.79 -6.97 31.40
C ALA A 164 11.22 -8.39 31.29
N LEU A 165 10.68 -8.88 32.41
CA LEU A 165 9.93 -10.14 32.50
C LEU A 165 8.64 -9.90 33.28
N ILE A 166 7.59 -10.66 32.94
CA ILE A 166 6.42 -10.84 33.79
C ILE A 166 6.71 -12.01 34.72
N VAL A 167 6.67 -11.74 36.02
CA VAL A 167 7.07 -12.67 37.09
C VAL A 167 5.93 -12.80 38.08
N GLU A 168 5.56 -14.03 38.39
CA GLU A 168 4.63 -14.35 39.47
C GLU A 168 5.41 -14.63 40.76
N MET A 169 5.14 -13.89 41.82
CA MET A 169 5.81 -14.04 43.10
C MET A 169 4.98 -13.51 44.28
N SER A 170 5.30 -13.97 45.48
CA SER A 170 4.67 -13.44 46.71
C SER A 170 5.21 -12.07 47.07
N GLY A 171 4.46 -11.28 47.84
CA GLY A 171 4.91 -9.96 48.34
C GLY A 171 6.28 -9.98 49.04
N PRO A 172 6.58 -10.95 49.94
CA PRO A 172 7.91 -11.10 50.51
C PRO A 172 9.01 -11.40 49.49
N VAL A 173 8.72 -12.23 48.47
CA VAL A 173 9.69 -12.55 47.41
C VAL A 173 9.93 -11.32 46.52
N ARG A 174 8.88 -10.56 46.18
CA ARG A 174 9.01 -9.27 45.48
C ARG A 174 9.98 -8.32 46.18
N GLN A 175 9.86 -8.19 47.51
CA GLN A 175 10.78 -7.35 48.29
C GLN A 175 12.22 -7.84 48.21
N GLN A 176 12.47 -9.15 48.13
CA GLN A 176 13.83 -9.69 47.94
C GLN A 176 14.34 -9.43 46.52
N VAL A 177 13.47 -9.58 45.51
CA VAL A 177 13.80 -9.34 44.11
C VAL A 177 14.13 -7.86 43.86
N GLU A 178 13.43 -6.94 44.51
CA GLU A 178 13.71 -5.48 44.47
C GLU A 178 15.10 -5.11 44.99
N GLN A 179 15.75 -5.97 45.79
CA GLN A 179 17.09 -5.72 46.34
C GLN A 179 18.22 -6.34 45.50
N LEU A 180 17.91 -7.02 44.38
CA LEU A 180 18.93 -7.62 43.53
C LEU A 180 19.60 -6.55 42.67
N ASP A 181 20.93 -6.50 42.66
CA ASP A 181 21.70 -5.45 41.98
C ASP A 181 21.47 -5.37 40.46
N PHE A 182 21.06 -6.50 39.85
CA PHE A 182 20.71 -6.58 38.44
C PHE A 182 19.24 -6.25 38.13
N VAL A 183 18.43 -5.97 39.15
CA VAL A 183 17.03 -5.52 39.01
C VAL A 183 16.99 -3.99 39.07
N ARG A 184 16.47 -3.39 38.01
CA ARG A 184 16.30 -1.93 37.89
C ARG A 184 15.01 -1.45 38.55
N TRP A 185 13.93 -2.20 38.37
CA TRP A 185 12.61 -1.82 38.86
C TRP A 185 11.68 -3.02 38.97
N VAL A 186 10.79 -3.00 39.95
CA VAL A 186 9.70 -3.97 40.09
C VAL A 186 8.40 -3.21 40.30
N GLY A 187 7.36 -3.55 39.55
CA GLY A 187 6.03 -3.01 39.76
C GLY A 187 4.93 -3.97 39.37
N PRO A 188 3.70 -3.72 39.83
CA PRO A 188 2.56 -4.60 39.56
C PRO A 188 2.25 -4.66 38.05
N TYR A 189 1.94 -5.86 37.55
CA TYR A 189 1.34 -6.02 36.24
C TYR A 189 -0.16 -5.76 36.35
N HIS A 190 -0.54 -4.48 36.25
CA HIS A 190 -1.91 -4.05 36.43
C HIS A 190 -2.88 -4.68 35.40
N PRO A 191 -4.13 -4.99 35.78
CA PRO A 191 -5.20 -5.29 34.83
C PRO A 191 -5.26 -4.31 33.66
N ALA A 192 -5.03 -3.01 33.90
CA ALA A 192 -4.96 -1.97 32.87
C ALA A 192 -3.93 -2.25 31.75
N TYR A 193 -2.90 -3.07 32.02
CA TYR A 193 -1.86 -3.43 31.06
C TYR A 193 -2.19 -4.71 30.28
N ARG A 194 -3.16 -5.49 30.77
CA ARG A 194 -3.55 -6.80 30.23
C ARG A 194 -4.99 -6.89 29.75
N VAL A 195 -5.59 -5.74 29.45
CA VAL A 195 -6.87 -5.67 28.75
C VAL A 195 -6.72 -4.77 27.52
N GLU A 196 -7.41 -5.10 26.43
CA GLU A 196 -7.48 -4.30 25.21
C GLU A 196 -7.81 -2.83 25.52
N ARG A 197 -7.19 -1.89 24.80
CA ARG A 197 -7.30 -0.45 25.07
C ARG A 197 -8.74 0.04 25.15
N ILE A 198 -9.62 -0.42 24.27
CA ILE A 198 -11.01 0.02 24.21
C ILE A 198 -11.83 -0.45 25.44
N LEU A 199 -11.38 -1.52 26.10
CA LEU A 199 -11.99 -2.09 27.30
C LEU A 199 -11.56 -1.38 28.60
N ARG A 200 -10.70 -0.36 28.51
CA ARG A 200 -10.20 0.45 29.65
C ARG A 200 -11.08 1.67 29.95
N ALA A 201 -12.34 1.64 29.52
CA ALA A 201 -13.29 2.71 29.81
C ALA A 201 -13.64 2.73 31.30
N ASP A 202 -14.03 3.90 31.81
CA ASP A 202 -14.46 4.06 33.20
C ASP A 202 -15.47 2.97 33.57
N ALA A 203 -15.29 2.34 34.74
CA ALA A 203 -16.14 1.24 35.19
C ALA A 203 -17.65 1.60 35.19
N ALA A 204 -17.99 2.88 35.31
CA ALA A 204 -19.36 3.41 35.24
C ALA A 204 -19.97 3.39 33.82
N THR A 205 -19.15 3.43 32.76
CA THR A 205 -19.58 3.47 31.35
C THR A 205 -19.37 2.14 30.63
N LEU A 206 -18.47 1.29 31.15
CA LEU A 206 -18.07 0.04 30.54
C LEU A 206 -19.25 -0.89 30.23
N ALA A 207 -20.22 -1.00 31.16
CA ALA A 207 -21.40 -1.85 30.99
C ALA A 207 -22.36 -1.38 29.88
N GLY A 208 -22.40 -0.08 29.59
CA GLY A 208 -23.22 0.48 28.51
C GLY A 208 -22.57 0.34 27.13
N ARG A 209 -21.24 0.41 27.08
CA ARG A 209 -20.45 0.24 25.84
C ARG A 209 -20.25 -1.23 25.47
N PHE A 210 -20.08 -2.08 26.47
CA PHE A 210 -19.80 -3.50 26.32
C PHE A 210 -20.74 -4.31 27.21
N PRO A 211 -21.96 -4.62 26.71
CA PRO A 211 -22.84 -5.56 27.39
C PRO A 211 -22.19 -6.95 27.45
N SER A 212 -22.88 -7.93 28.05
CA SER A 212 -22.37 -9.30 28.11
C SER A 212 -22.05 -9.81 26.69
N GLN A 213 -20.77 -10.10 26.43
CA GLN A 213 -20.27 -10.52 25.11
C GLN A 213 -19.08 -11.47 25.27
N ARG A 214 -18.67 -12.11 24.17
CA ARG A 214 -17.52 -13.02 24.13
C ARG A 214 -16.19 -12.27 24.18
N TYR A 215 -15.22 -12.83 24.88
CA TYR A 215 -13.85 -12.34 24.96
C TYR A 215 -12.85 -13.48 24.79
N ASN A 216 -11.72 -13.15 24.18
CA ASN A 216 -10.51 -13.97 24.18
C ASN A 216 -9.76 -13.74 25.51
N ILE A 217 -9.34 -14.82 26.16
CA ILE A 217 -8.63 -14.78 27.44
C ILE A 217 -7.36 -15.62 27.31
N LEU A 218 -6.23 -14.94 27.21
CA LEU A 218 -4.91 -15.56 27.18
C LEU A 218 -4.43 -15.89 28.59
N LEU A 219 -3.91 -17.09 28.80
CA LEU A 219 -3.41 -17.58 30.08
C LEU A 219 -1.87 -17.69 30.08
N PHE A 220 -1.27 -17.69 31.27
CA PHE A 220 0.19 -17.93 31.40
C PHE A 220 0.58 -19.42 31.34
N GLU A 221 -0.36 -20.34 31.53
CA GLU A 221 -0.12 -21.78 31.56
C GLU A 221 -1.01 -22.48 30.52
N SER A 222 -0.44 -23.44 29.79
CA SER A 222 -1.13 -24.19 28.73
C SER A 222 -1.77 -25.50 29.19
N ASP A 223 -1.63 -25.82 30.47
CA ASP A 223 -2.05 -27.11 31.03
C ASP A 223 -3.58 -27.27 31.06
N ASP A 224 -4.07 -28.43 30.63
CA ASP A 224 -5.51 -28.69 30.49
C ASP A 224 -6.22 -28.80 31.84
N ASP A 225 -5.56 -29.31 32.89
CA ASP A 225 -6.13 -29.35 34.24
C ASP A 225 -6.27 -27.94 34.80
N HIS A 226 -5.30 -27.05 34.53
CA HIS A 226 -5.38 -25.63 34.88
C HIS A 226 -6.55 -24.95 34.15
N LYS A 227 -6.63 -25.06 32.82
CA LYS A 227 -7.73 -24.49 32.02
C LYS A 227 -9.10 -24.99 32.51
N THR A 228 -9.20 -26.28 32.84
CA THR A 228 -10.41 -26.90 33.39
C THR A 228 -10.77 -26.35 34.78
N ALA A 229 -9.80 -26.19 35.68
CA ALA A 229 -10.03 -25.64 37.00
C ALA A 229 -10.49 -24.17 36.95
N LEU A 230 -9.91 -23.39 36.03
CA LEU A 230 -10.27 -21.99 35.79
C LEU A 230 -11.67 -21.88 35.18
N ALA A 231 -12.01 -22.71 34.20
CA ALA A 231 -13.36 -22.78 33.64
C ALA A 231 -14.42 -23.07 34.71
N ARG A 232 -14.19 -24.07 35.58
CA ARG A 232 -15.10 -24.36 36.71
C ARG A 232 -15.23 -23.20 37.70
N ARG A 233 -14.16 -22.40 37.88
CA ARG A 233 -14.20 -21.20 38.73
C ARG A 233 -15.05 -20.11 38.07
N MET A 234 -14.92 -19.91 36.76
CA MET A 234 -15.73 -18.99 35.97
C MET A 234 -17.22 -19.38 36.03
N GLU A 235 -17.55 -20.66 35.81
CA GLU A 235 -18.93 -21.17 35.85
C GLU A 235 -19.61 -20.94 37.22
N ARG A 236 -18.87 -21.13 38.33
CA ARG A 236 -19.39 -20.83 39.68
C ARG A 236 -19.72 -19.35 39.90
N LEU A 237 -19.17 -18.45 39.08
CA LEU A 237 -19.47 -17.01 39.06
C LEU A 237 -20.56 -16.65 38.04
N GLY A 238 -21.21 -17.64 37.43
CA GLY A 238 -22.22 -17.44 36.41
C GLY A 238 -21.65 -16.91 35.09
N ILE A 239 -20.36 -17.16 34.82
CA ILE A 239 -19.73 -16.87 33.52
C ILE A 239 -19.99 -18.07 32.60
N ASN A 240 -20.40 -17.79 31.36
CA ASN A 240 -20.49 -18.82 30.33
C ASN A 240 -19.10 -19.01 29.70
N VAL A 241 -18.49 -20.17 29.87
CA VAL A 241 -17.22 -20.53 29.23
C VAL A 241 -17.55 -21.15 27.88
N ASP A 242 -17.41 -20.37 26.80
CA ASP A 242 -17.75 -20.79 25.44
C ASP A 242 -16.80 -21.88 24.93
N GLN A 243 -15.49 -21.73 25.19
CA GLN A 243 -14.48 -22.72 24.84
C GLN A 243 -13.30 -22.67 25.81
N ALA A 244 -13.18 -23.68 26.66
CA ALA A 244 -12.09 -23.77 27.65
C ALA A 244 -10.72 -24.10 27.03
N ASP A 245 -10.71 -24.67 25.83
CA ASP A 245 -9.51 -25.02 25.05
C ASP A 245 -9.61 -24.42 23.64
N ALA A 246 -9.54 -23.10 23.56
CA ALA A 246 -9.59 -22.34 22.30
C ALA A 246 -8.22 -22.27 21.61
N GLY A 247 -7.16 -22.70 22.31
CA GLY A 247 -5.80 -22.79 21.81
C GLY A 247 -4.87 -23.18 22.96
N LYS A 248 -3.57 -23.33 22.68
CA LYS A 248 -2.60 -23.83 23.67
C LYS A 248 -2.67 -23.07 25.01
N PHE A 249 -2.78 -21.74 24.98
CA PHE A 249 -2.91 -20.87 26.15
C PHE A 249 -4.22 -20.09 26.18
N LEU A 250 -5.16 -20.39 25.28
CA LEU A 250 -6.31 -19.52 24.99
C LEU A 250 -7.61 -20.17 25.44
N MET A 251 -8.48 -19.37 26.06
CA MET A 251 -9.87 -19.72 26.32
C MET A 251 -10.80 -18.59 25.87
N VAL A 252 -12.06 -18.94 25.57
CA VAL A 252 -13.12 -18.00 25.19
C VAL A 252 -14.25 -18.10 26.20
N ALA A 253 -14.71 -16.94 26.71
CA ALA A 253 -15.83 -16.87 27.63
C ALA A 253 -16.66 -15.60 27.42
N THR A 254 -17.96 -15.69 27.70
CA THR A 254 -18.90 -14.58 27.65
C THR A 254 -18.97 -13.92 29.02
N LEU A 255 -18.51 -12.66 29.08
CA LEU A 255 -18.38 -11.90 30.32
C LEU A 255 -19.27 -10.65 30.28
N SER A 256 -19.96 -10.35 31.37
CA SER A 256 -20.44 -8.97 31.64
C SER A 256 -19.27 -8.05 31.96
N ALA A 257 -19.43 -6.73 31.82
CA ALA A 257 -18.41 -5.74 32.19
C ALA A 257 -17.87 -5.94 33.63
N ARG A 258 -18.73 -6.30 34.59
CA ARG A 258 -18.32 -6.61 35.97
C ARG A 258 -17.47 -7.88 36.05
N GLN A 259 -17.84 -8.93 35.33
CA GLN A 259 -17.08 -10.18 35.27
C GLN A 259 -15.74 -9.99 34.54
N LEU A 260 -15.69 -9.18 33.48
CA LEU A 260 -14.47 -8.78 32.79
C LEU A 260 -13.46 -8.16 33.76
N LEU A 261 -13.87 -7.13 34.51
CA LEU A 261 -13.02 -6.48 35.51
C LEU A 261 -12.59 -7.46 36.61
N GLN A 262 -13.43 -8.42 37.00
CA GLN A 262 -13.11 -9.43 38.00
C GLN A 262 -12.11 -10.49 37.50
N VAL A 263 -12.26 -10.97 36.27
CA VAL A 263 -11.37 -11.97 35.64
C VAL A 263 -10.01 -11.36 35.32
N ALA A 264 -9.98 -10.09 34.89
CA ALA A 264 -8.75 -9.34 34.65
C ALA A 264 -7.89 -9.14 35.92
N GLN A 265 -8.37 -9.49 37.11
CA GLN A 265 -7.62 -9.45 38.38
C GLN A 265 -6.91 -10.77 38.71
N TRP A 266 -7.19 -11.86 37.99
CA TRP A 266 -6.67 -13.19 38.30
C TRP A 266 -5.20 -13.33 37.86
N ASP A 267 -4.38 -14.01 38.66
CA ASP A 267 -2.95 -14.16 38.38
C ASP A 267 -2.70 -15.19 37.25
N GLU A 268 -3.72 -15.97 36.91
CA GLU A 268 -3.77 -16.93 35.82
C GLU A 268 -3.84 -16.26 34.42
N VAL A 269 -4.32 -15.02 34.34
CA VAL A 269 -4.65 -14.31 33.08
C VAL A 269 -3.50 -13.43 32.59
N ALA A 270 -3.04 -13.68 31.37
CA ALA A 270 -1.99 -12.90 30.70
C ALA A 270 -2.53 -11.69 29.93
N TYR A 271 -3.67 -11.83 29.24
CA TYR A 271 -4.31 -10.77 28.45
C TYR A 271 -5.80 -11.07 28.18
N ILE A 272 -6.63 -10.03 28.01
CA ILE A 272 -8.03 -10.13 27.57
C ILE A 272 -8.32 -9.11 26.46
N ASP A 273 -8.92 -9.58 25.38
CA ASP A 273 -9.35 -8.80 24.21
C ASP A 273 -10.72 -9.25 23.73
N ARG A 274 -11.39 -8.39 22.94
CA ARG A 274 -12.67 -8.74 22.35
C ARG A 274 -12.53 -9.99 21.46
N TRP A 275 -13.53 -10.86 21.51
CA TRP A 275 -13.66 -11.97 20.57
C TRP A 275 -14.53 -11.50 19.40
N SER A 276 -14.10 -11.77 18.17
CA SER A 276 -14.92 -11.71 16.95
C SER A 276 -15.13 -13.12 16.40
N PRO A 277 -16.20 -13.37 15.63
CA PRO A 277 -16.26 -14.57 14.79
C PRO A 277 -15.08 -14.57 13.80
N LEU A 278 -14.73 -15.75 13.28
CA LEU A 278 -13.95 -15.80 12.04
C LEU A 278 -14.79 -15.13 10.95
N GLU A 279 -14.20 -14.19 10.23
CA GLU A 279 -14.83 -13.53 9.09
C GLU A 279 -14.30 -14.17 7.79
N ARG A 280 -14.95 -13.88 6.67
CA ARG A 280 -14.73 -14.55 5.38
C ARG A 280 -14.44 -13.45 4.36
N ASP A 281 -13.27 -13.53 3.74
CA ASP A 281 -12.57 -12.35 3.25
C ASP A 281 -12.75 -12.02 1.75
N MET A 282 -13.41 -12.87 0.95
CA MET A 282 -13.73 -12.47 -0.43
C MET A 282 -14.70 -11.28 -0.46
N ASP A 283 -15.54 -11.14 0.57
CA ASP A 283 -16.34 -9.94 0.80
C ASP A 283 -15.44 -8.70 1.02
N ILE A 284 -14.23 -8.84 1.60
CA ILE A 284 -13.28 -7.72 1.79
C ILE A 284 -12.57 -7.38 0.48
N VAL A 285 -12.17 -8.38 -0.30
CA VAL A 285 -11.59 -8.19 -1.65
C VAL A 285 -12.53 -7.35 -2.52
N ARG A 286 -13.82 -7.71 -2.56
CA ARG A 286 -14.81 -7.00 -3.38
C ARG A 286 -15.15 -5.61 -2.84
N ARG A 287 -15.28 -5.42 -1.52
CA ARG A 287 -15.57 -4.11 -0.91
C ARG A 287 -14.40 -3.13 -1.01
N GLN A 288 -13.20 -3.52 -0.61
CA GLN A 288 -12.07 -2.59 -0.58
C GLN A 288 -11.50 -2.29 -1.97
N GLY A 289 -11.70 -3.22 -2.93
CA GLY A 289 -11.51 -2.97 -4.35
C GLY A 289 -12.66 -2.19 -5.02
N GLY A 290 -13.74 -1.91 -4.29
CA GLY A 290 -14.88 -1.11 -4.75
C GLY A 290 -15.85 -1.82 -5.70
N ALA A 291 -15.73 -3.13 -5.89
CA ALA A 291 -16.59 -3.90 -6.80
C ALA A 291 -18.03 -4.01 -6.27
N ASP A 292 -18.23 -4.19 -4.95
CA ASP A 292 -19.57 -4.27 -4.35
C ASP A 292 -20.29 -2.92 -4.43
N GLU A 293 -19.58 -1.83 -4.17
CA GLU A 293 -20.09 -0.47 -4.29
C GLU A 293 -20.40 -0.15 -5.75
N LEU A 294 -19.50 -0.49 -6.69
CA LEU A 294 -19.71 -0.28 -8.12
C LEU A 294 -20.96 -1.02 -8.61
N GLU A 295 -21.11 -2.29 -8.25
CA GLU A 295 -22.31 -3.08 -8.57
C GLU A 295 -23.57 -2.43 -7.99
N THR A 296 -23.50 -1.92 -6.76
CA THR A 296 -24.64 -1.25 -6.11
C THR A 296 -25.05 0.04 -6.82
N VAL A 297 -24.08 0.85 -7.27
CA VAL A 297 -24.37 2.18 -7.86
C VAL A 297 -24.61 2.14 -9.36
N ALA A 298 -24.03 1.16 -10.06
CA ALA A 298 -24.01 1.13 -11.52
C ALA A 298 -24.25 -0.26 -12.15
N GLY A 299 -24.28 -1.33 -11.35
CA GLY A 299 -24.65 -2.68 -11.83
C GLY A 299 -23.56 -3.43 -12.59
N TYR A 300 -22.30 -2.98 -12.55
CA TYR A 300 -21.18 -3.67 -13.19
C TYR A 300 -20.79 -4.95 -12.45
N THR A 301 -20.79 -6.08 -13.16
CA THR A 301 -20.55 -7.44 -12.62
C THR A 301 -19.66 -8.29 -13.53
N GLY A 302 -19.04 -7.69 -14.54
CA GLY A 302 -18.25 -8.38 -15.56
C GLY A 302 -19.07 -8.89 -16.74
N GLN A 303 -20.29 -8.41 -16.95
CA GLN A 303 -21.11 -8.84 -18.08
C GLN A 303 -20.39 -8.58 -19.42
N GLY A 304 -20.34 -9.59 -20.29
CA GLY A 304 -19.68 -9.51 -21.60
C GLY A 304 -18.16 -9.63 -21.55
N VAL A 305 -17.55 -9.50 -20.37
CA VAL A 305 -16.11 -9.67 -20.16
C VAL A 305 -15.75 -11.14 -20.32
N ARG A 306 -14.64 -11.39 -21.00
CA ARG A 306 -14.02 -12.72 -21.10
C ARG A 306 -12.55 -12.60 -20.73
N GLY A 307 -12.06 -13.52 -19.92
CA GLY A 307 -10.67 -13.51 -19.48
C GLY A 307 -10.16 -14.90 -19.18
N GLU A 308 -8.86 -15.10 -19.39
CA GLU A 308 -8.20 -16.38 -19.14
C GLU A 308 -7.47 -16.41 -17.79
N ALA A 309 -7.67 -17.49 -17.02
CA ALA A 309 -6.74 -17.89 -15.98
C ALA A 309 -5.77 -18.97 -16.52
N PHE A 310 -4.48 -18.69 -16.45
CA PHE A 310 -3.40 -19.61 -16.83
C PHE A 310 -2.72 -20.16 -15.56
N ASP A 311 -2.90 -21.45 -15.26
CA ASP A 311 -2.53 -22.03 -13.95
C ASP A 311 -2.32 -23.58 -13.98
N THR A 312 -2.20 -24.25 -12.83
CA THR A 312 -1.83 -25.68 -12.66
C THR A 312 -2.98 -26.69 -12.84
N GLY A 313 -4.20 -26.23 -13.12
CA GLY A 313 -5.41 -27.03 -13.27
C GLY A 313 -6.64 -26.36 -12.64
N PHE A 314 -7.84 -26.80 -13.02
CA PHE A 314 -9.11 -26.16 -12.68
C PHE A 314 -10.20 -27.18 -12.38
N ASN A 315 -11.09 -26.90 -11.42
CA ASN A 315 -12.32 -27.67 -11.28
C ASN A 315 -13.44 -26.99 -12.11
N ILE A 316 -13.42 -27.19 -13.42
CA ILE A 316 -14.37 -26.55 -14.35
C ILE A 316 -15.84 -26.92 -14.11
N ASN A 317 -16.10 -27.96 -13.31
CA ASN A 317 -17.45 -28.40 -12.94
C ASN A 317 -17.88 -27.91 -11.55
N HIS A 318 -17.09 -27.04 -10.91
CA HIS A 318 -17.45 -26.45 -9.63
C HIS A 318 -18.81 -25.71 -9.72
N PRO A 319 -19.67 -25.76 -8.69
CA PRO A 319 -20.99 -25.13 -8.72
C PRO A 319 -20.99 -23.66 -9.17
N ASP A 320 -19.99 -22.90 -8.74
CA ASP A 320 -19.81 -21.47 -9.08
C ASP A 320 -19.50 -21.18 -10.56
N PHE A 321 -19.25 -22.20 -11.36
CA PHE A 321 -19.06 -22.05 -12.81
C PHE A 321 -20.20 -22.70 -13.61
N ALA A 322 -21.24 -23.21 -12.95
CA ALA A 322 -22.32 -23.92 -13.64
C ALA A 322 -23.17 -22.99 -14.53
N SER A 323 -23.30 -21.71 -14.16
CA SER A 323 -24.01 -20.72 -14.97
C SER A 323 -23.24 -20.35 -16.25
N ARG A 324 -21.90 -20.37 -16.16
CA ARG A 324 -20.95 -20.01 -17.22
C ARG A 324 -19.76 -20.98 -17.21
N PRO A 325 -19.90 -22.17 -17.81
CA PRO A 325 -18.84 -23.16 -17.81
C PRO A 325 -17.55 -22.61 -18.41
N PRO A 326 -16.38 -22.84 -17.80
CA PRO A 326 -15.11 -22.36 -18.34
C PRO A 326 -14.82 -22.94 -19.72
N ILE A 327 -14.33 -22.09 -20.62
CA ILE A 327 -13.84 -22.53 -21.92
C ILE A 327 -12.39 -23.02 -21.71
N GLU A 328 -12.15 -24.29 -22.00
CA GLU A 328 -10.80 -24.87 -21.95
C GLU A 328 -9.98 -24.39 -23.17
N HIS A 329 -8.78 -23.86 -22.92
CA HIS A 329 -7.85 -23.41 -23.95
C HIS A 329 -6.57 -24.25 -23.91
N GLY A 330 -6.17 -24.80 -25.07
CA GLY A 330 -4.96 -25.62 -25.19
C GLY A 330 -5.18 -27.11 -24.90
N GLY A 331 -6.43 -27.53 -24.70
CA GLY A 331 -6.82 -28.93 -24.47
C GLY A 331 -7.40 -29.18 -23.08
N PRO A 332 -7.68 -30.44 -22.72
CA PRO A 332 -8.27 -30.78 -21.44
C PRO A 332 -7.42 -30.30 -20.27
N VAL A 333 -8.03 -29.62 -19.30
CA VAL A 333 -7.33 -29.15 -18.11
C VAL A 333 -7.34 -30.18 -16.98
N GLY A 334 -6.25 -30.26 -16.22
CA GLY A 334 -6.20 -31.05 -14.98
C GLY A 334 -7.09 -30.44 -13.88
N VAL A 335 -7.31 -31.18 -12.79
CA VAL A 335 -8.00 -30.66 -11.60
C VAL A 335 -6.97 -30.30 -10.54
N ASP A 336 -6.94 -29.03 -10.14
CA ASP A 336 -6.06 -28.54 -9.09
C ASP A 336 -6.70 -27.40 -8.29
N ALA A 337 -6.40 -27.31 -7.01
CA ALA A 337 -7.01 -26.31 -6.12
C ALA A 337 -6.45 -24.89 -6.34
N HIS A 338 -5.20 -24.75 -6.80
CA HIS A 338 -4.56 -23.45 -6.97
C HIS A 338 -5.16 -22.69 -8.15
N GLY A 339 -5.22 -23.31 -9.33
CA GLY A 339 -5.85 -22.70 -10.49
C GLY A 339 -7.36 -22.54 -10.34
N ASN A 340 -8.02 -23.46 -9.64
CA ASN A 340 -9.44 -23.30 -9.27
C ASN A 340 -9.69 -22.03 -8.44
N ALA A 341 -8.86 -21.78 -7.42
CA ALA A 341 -8.96 -20.56 -6.62
C ALA A 341 -8.70 -19.29 -7.43
N CYS A 342 -7.69 -19.29 -8.29
CA CYS A 342 -7.42 -18.16 -9.18
C CYS A 342 -8.60 -17.87 -10.11
N LEU A 343 -9.21 -18.93 -10.66
CA LEU A 343 -10.41 -18.79 -11.50
C LEU A 343 -11.63 -18.34 -10.69
N GLY A 344 -11.81 -18.82 -9.47
CA GLY A 344 -12.90 -18.44 -8.57
C GLY A 344 -12.83 -16.97 -8.13
N ILE A 345 -11.63 -16.46 -7.83
CA ILE A 345 -11.42 -15.05 -7.48
C ILE A 345 -11.86 -14.13 -8.62
N CYS A 346 -11.59 -14.52 -9.87
CA CYS A 346 -12.08 -13.78 -11.03
C CYS A 346 -13.57 -14.03 -11.28
N PHE A 347 -14.01 -15.28 -11.47
CA PHE A 347 -15.27 -15.62 -12.15
C PHE A 347 -16.25 -16.46 -11.32
N GLY A 348 -15.96 -16.77 -10.06
CA GLY A 348 -16.89 -17.53 -9.23
C GLY A 348 -18.22 -16.77 -9.11
N ASP A 349 -19.33 -17.34 -9.57
CA ASP A 349 -20.62 -16.64 -9.56
C ASP A 349 -21.28 -16.58 -8.16
N GLY A 350 -20.73 -17.33 -7.19
CA GLY A 350 -21.21 -17.42 -5.82
C GLY A 350 -22.48 -18.28 -5.64
N THR A 351 -22.88 -19.06 -6.64
CA THR A 351 -24.08 -19.92 -6.58
C THR A 351 -23.96 -20.97 -5.47
N GLY A 352 -22.78 -21.56 -5.28
CA GLY A 352 -22.55 -22.56 -4.24
C GLY A 352 -22.21 -21.95 -2.87
N ASP A 353 -21.55 -20.79 -2.83
CA ASP A 353 -21.36 -19.96 -1.64
C ASP A 353 -21.25 -18.48 -2.04
N ALA A 354 -22.26 -17.68 -1.70
CA ALA A 354 -22.33 -16.26 -2.08
C ALA A 354 -21.13 -15.45 -1.56
N GLN A 355 -20.47 -15.90 -0.49
CA GLN A 355 -19.31 -15.24 0.09
C GLN A 355 -18.01 -15.53 -0.65
N ALA A 356 -18.00 -16.52 -1.56
CA ALA A 356 -16.86 -16.83 -2.42
C ALA A 356 -17.01 -16.24 -3.83
N ARG A 357 -18.02 -15.37 -4.03
CA ARG A 357 -18.28 -14.71 -5.31
C ARG A 357 -17.04 -13.93 -5.75
N GLY A 358 -16.57 -14.20 -6.95
CA GLY A 358 -15.45 -13.52 -7.60
C GLY A 358 -15.81 -12.11 -8.04
N LEU A 359 -14.85 -11.40 -8.66
CA LEU A 359 -15.02 -10.01 -9.11
C LEU A 359 -15.89 -9.87 -10.38
N LEU A 360 -15.89 -10.89 -11.24
CA LEU A 360 -16.56 -10.96 -12.54
C LEU A 360 -17.57 -12.13 -12.59
N PRO A 361 -18.54 -12.18 -11.68
CA PRO A 361 -19.52 -13.26 -11.58
C PRO A 361 -20.40 -13.40 -12.83
N ASP A 362 -20.49 -12.34 -13.66
CA ASP A 362 -21.18 -12.38 -14.95
C ASP A 362 -20.27 -12.51 -16.19
N GLY A 363 -18.96 -12.63 -15.96
CA GLY A 363 -17.97 -12.84 -17.02
C GLY A 363 -17.87 -14.29 -17.48
N GLN A 364 -17.32 -14.49 -18.68
CA GLN A 364 -17.04 -15.82 -19.22
C GLN A 364 -15.61 -16.26 -18.85
N PRO A 365 -15.45 -17.26 -17.98
CA PRO A 365 -14.13 -17.82 -17.69
C PRO A 365 -13.55 -18.56 -18.90
N ILE A 366 -12.25 -18.36 -19.12
CA ILE A 366 -11.39 -19.20 -19.96
C ILE A 366 -10.29 -19.77 -19.04
N CYS A 367 -9.89 -21.02 -19.26
CA CYS A 367 -8.89 -21.66 -18.41
C CYS A 367 -7.86 -22.43 -19.25
N ALA A 368 -6.59 -22.31 -18.86
CA ALA A 368 -5.46 -22.92 -19.53
C ALA A 368 -4.49 -23.56 -18.54
N ASP A 369 -4.22 -24.85 -18.72
CA ASP A 369 -3.33 -25.62 -17.85
C ASP A 369 -1.87 -25.51 -18.33
N TYR A 370 -1.01 -24.92 -17.50
CA TYR A 370 0.41 -24.74 -17.81
C TYR A 370 1.18 -26.05 -17.99
N ASN A 371 0.65 -27.20 -17.53
CA ASN A 371 1.26 -28.50 -17.80
C ASN A 371 1.22 -28.83 -19.29
N ASN A 372 0.21 -28.32 -20.00
CA ASN A 372 -0.05 -28.55 -21.43
C ASN A 372 0.41 -27.40 -22.33
N ILE A 373 0.86 -26.28 -21.74
CA ILE A 373 1.20 -25.04 -22.44
C ILE A 373 2.50 -24.46 -21.86
N GLY A 374 3.49 -24.20 -22.72
CA GLY A 374 4.79 -23.62 -22.33
C GLY A 374 5.77 -24.60 -21.67
N LEU A 375 5.32 -25.59 -20.89
CA LEU A 375 6.18 -26.68 -20.38
C LEU A 375 6.25 -27.87 -21.33
N THR A 376 5.09 -28.33 -21.76
CA THR A 376 4.89 -29.28 -22.86
C THR A 376 3.80 -28.70 -23.77
N GLY A 377 3.68 -29.10 -25.04
CA GLY A 377 2.64 -28.57 -25.93
C GLY A 377 2.97 -27.21 -26.59
N GLN A 378 1.95 -26.35 -26.77
CA GLN A 378 2.05 -25.08 -27.50
C GLN A 378 2.89 -24.05 -26.74
N ASN A 379 3.58 -23.16 -27.46
CA ASN A 379 4.35 -22.09 -26.83
C ASN A 379 3.40 -20.97 -26.32
N ARG A 380 3.90 -20.15 -25.38
CA ARG A 380 3.11 -19.11 -24.71
C ARG A 380 2.72 -17.95 -25.63
N TYR A 381 3.52 -17.67 -26.65
CA TYR A 381 3.25 -16.62 -27.64
C TYR A 381 2.01 -16.97 -28.47
N ASP A 382 2.01 -18.14 -29.13
CA ASP A 382 0.89 -18.59 -29.96
C ASP A 382 -0.38 -18.77 -29.12
N HIS A 383 -0.24 -19.38 -27.93
CA HIS A 383 -1.36 -19.55 -27.00
C HIS A 383 -2.01 -18.21 -26.65
N THR A 384 -1.22 -17.19 -26.31
CA THR A 384 -1.81 -15.89 -25.95
C THR A 384 -2.45 -15.20 -27.16
N GLY A 385 -1.86 -15.33 -28.36
CA GLY A 385 -2.46 -14.80 -29.59
C GLY A 385 -3.82 -15.41 -29.93
N GLU A 386 -4.03 -16.70 -29.62
CA GLU A 386 -5.32 -17.36 -29.82
C GLU A 386 -6.45 -16.71 -29.01
N LEU A 387 -6.16 -16.07 -27.87
CA LEU A 387 -7.19 -15.42 -27.06
C LEU A 387 -7.92 -14.28 -27.78
N LYS A 388 -7.32 -13.67 -28.80
CA LYS A 388 -7.91 -12.54 -29.55
C LYS A 388 -8.87 -12.94 -30.66
N GLN A 389 -9.15 -14.24 -30.78
CA GLN A 389 -10.01 -14.77 -31.83
C GLN A 389 -11.01 -15.78 -31.28
N ALA A 390 -11.93 -16.21 -32.13
CA ALA A 390 -12.90 -17.25 -31.79
C ALA A 390 -12.17 -18.55 -31.37
N PRO A 391 -12.65 -19.24 -30.32
CA PRO A 391 -13.89 -18.97 -29.56
C PRO A 391 -13.72 -18.05 -28.35
N TYR A 392 -12.50 -17.55 -28.08
CA TYR A 392 -12.13 -16.95 -26.80
C TYR A 392 -12.55 -15.49 -26.68
N PHE A 393 -12.03 -14.60 -27.53
CA PHE A 393 -12.25 -13.15 -27.47
C PHE A 393 -11.99 -12.57 -26.07
N ALA A 394 -10.84 -12.90 -25.48
CA ALA A 394 -10.48 -12.47 -24.13
C ALA A 394 -9.87 -11.05 -24.14
N VAL A 395 -10.24 -10.25 -23.14
CA VAL A 395 -9.66 -8.90 -22.94
C VAL A 395 -8.49 -8.91 -21.96
N PHE A 396 -8.34 -9.96 -21.16
CA PHE A 396 -7.18 -10.13 -20.28
C PHE A 396 -6.77 -11.59 -20.07
N GLN A 397 -5.54 -11.78 -19.60
CA GLN A 397 -5.02 -13.04 -19.05
C GLN A 397 -4.45 -12.80 -17.64
N THR A 398 -4.68 -13.73 -16.70
CA THR A 398 -4.06 -13.72 -15.37
C THR A 398 -3.20 -14.98 -15.17
N ALA A 399 -1.99 -14.81 -14.66
CA ALA A 399 -1.05 -15.90 -14.39
C ALA A 399 -0.46 -15.83 -12.97
N SER A 400 -0.89 -16.77 -12.13
CA SER A 400 -0.36 -17.00 -10.77
C SER A 400 0.73 -18.09 -10.74
N VAL A 401 1.08 -18.61 -11.91
CA VAL A 401 2.17 -19.57 -12.15
C VAL A 401 3.26 -18.95 -13.04
N GLY A 402 4.32 -19.70 -13.35
CA GLY A 402 5.40 -19.22 -14.20
C GLY A 402 6.74 -19.87 -13.86
N SER A 403 7.81 -19.30 -14.41
CA SER A 403 9.15 -19.89 -14.36
C SER A 403 9.84 -19.67 -13.02
N ALA A 404 11.00 -20.32 -12.85
CA ALA A 404 11.81 -20.20 -11.64
C ALA A 404 12.19 -18.74 -11.36
N ARG A 405 12.21 -18.38 -10.07
CA ARG A 405 12.42 -17.01 -9.62
C ARG A 405 13.83 -16.52 -9.93
N THR A 406 13.95 -15.24 -10.24
CA THR A 406 15.18 -14.53 -10.58
C THR A 406 15.05 -13.04 -10.20
N THR A 407 16.17 -12.33 -10.09
CA THR A 407 16.21 -10.85 -10.05
C THR A 407 16.33 -10.25 -11.46
N GLU A 408 16.80 -11.04 -12.41
CA GLU A 408 17.16 -10.58 -13.74
C GLU A 408 15.97 -10.56 -14.70
N TYR A 409 16.01 -9.62 -15.64
CA TYR A 409 15.24 -9.73 -16.87
C TYR A 409 15.87 -10.81 -17.75
N THR A 410 15.07 -11.76 -18.22
CA THR A 410 15.56 -12.96 -18.92
C THR A 410 14.98 -13.09 -20.32
N THR A 411 15.36 -14.15 -21.05
CA THR A 411 14.69 -14.50 -22.32
C THR A 411 13.20 -14.71 -22.16
N ILE A 412 12.72 -15.13 -20.99
CA ILE A 412 11.29 -15.28 -20.71
C ILE A 412 10.61 -13.92 -20.54
N SER A 413 11.31 -12.95 -19.92
CA SER A 413 10.85 -11.57 -19.80
C SER A 413 10.74 -10.92 -21.18
N ALA A 414 11.77 -11.10 -22.03
CA ALA A 414 11.76 -10.63 -23.41
C ALA A 414 10.65 -11.26 -24.25
N ASP A 415 10.46 -12.58 -24.16
CA ASP A 415 9.36 -13.26 -24.84
C ASP A 415 7.99 -12.76 -24.37
N HIS A 416 7.84 -12.39 -23.09
CA HIS A 416 6.62 -11.76 -22.57
C HIS A 416 6.44 -10.32 -23.03
N ASP A 417 7.51 -9.53 -23.17
CA ASP A 417 7.39 -8.21 -23.77
C ASP A 417 6.97 -8.31 -25.24
N THR A 418 7.57 -9.22 -26.01
CA THR A 418 7.18 -9.50 -27.41
C THR A 418 5.73 -9.95 -27.51
N LEU A 419 5.29 -10.92 -26.71
CA LEU A 419 3.92 -11.42 -26.81
C LEU A 419 2.89 -10.32 -26.50
N LEU A 420 3.15 -9.46 -25.50
CA LEU A 420 2.22 -8.42 -25.12
C LEU A 420 2.24 -7.26 -26.13
N PHE A 421 3.40 -6.96 -26.69
CA PHE A 421 3.55 -5.99 -27.76
C PHE A 421 2.79 -6.44 -29.02
N ASP A 422 3.06 -7.64 -29.54
CA ASP A 422 2.47 -8.11 -30.80
C ASP A 422 0.96 -8.38 -30.68
N TRP A 423 0.52 -8.82 -29.49
CA TRP A 423 -0.88 -9.17 -29.30
C TRP A 423 -1.71 -8.07 -28.67
N ASP A 424 -1.17 -7.02 -28.05
CA ASP A 424 -1.95 -5.97 -27.38
C ASP A 424 -3.12 -6.56 -26.55
N ILE A 425 -2.75 -7.23 -25.47
CA ILE A 425 -3.66 -7.88 -24.53
C ILE A 425 -3.15 -7.65 -23.11
N LEU A 426 -4.05 -7.26 -22.21
CA LEU A 426 -3.68 -7.03 -20.82
C LEU A 426 -3.34 -8.36 -20.13
N HIS A 427 -2.19 -8.41 -19.46
CA HIS A 427 -1.76 -9.59 -18.72
C HIS A 427 -1.27 -9.22 -17.31
N CYS A 428 -1.91 -9.80 -16.30
CA CYS A 428 -1.46 -9.73 -14.91
C CYS A 428 -0.60 -10.94 -14.53
N GLN A 429 0.60 -10.70 -14.01
CA GLN A 429 1.55 -11.75 -13.64
C GLN A 429 2.03 -11.59 -12.20
N SER A 430 1.89 -12.66 -11.41
CA SER A 430 2.37 -12.67 -10.01
C SER A 430 3.87 -12.44 -9.88
N GLN A 431 4.28 -11.57 -8.95
CA GLN A 431 5.70 -11.37 -8.60
C GLN A 431 6.31 -12.66 -8.04
N SER A 432 5.79 -13.18 -6.91
CA SER A 432 6.10 -14.45 -6.22
C SER A 432 5.94 -14.26 -4.71
N ASN A 433 6.25 -15.30 -3.93
CA ASN A 433 6.19 -15.30 -2.46
C ASN A 433 7.58 -15.60 -1.88
N ALA A 434 8.57 -14.73 -2.10
CA ALA A 434 9.95 -14.93 -1.62
C ALA A 434 10.36 -14.00 -0.46
N GLY A 435 9.54 -13.00 -0.11
CA GLY A 435 9.87 -12.00 0.92
C GLY A 435 11.09 -11.14 0.58
N ASN A 436 11.43 -11.03 -0.71
CA ASN A 436 12.56 -10.25 -1.23
C ASN A 436 12.40 -10.03 -2.74
N GLN A 437 13.43 -9.50 -3.41
CA GLN A 437 13.44 -9.22 -4.85
C GLN A 437 13.40 -10.44 -5.78
N ASN A 438 13.32 -11.67 -5.27
CA ASN A 438 13.36 -12.86 -6.11
C ASN A 438 11.95 -13.15 -6.68
N SER A 439 11.72 -12.83 -7.95
CA SER A 439 10.41 -12.88 -8.61
C SER A 439 10.40 -13.70 -9.90
N ARG A 440 9.22 -13.99 -10.45
CA ARG A 440 9.11 -14.68 -11.74
C ARG A 440 9.68 -13.79 -12.84
N PRO A 441 10.42 -14.34 -13.81
CA PRO A 441 10.96 -13.53 -14.91
C PRO A 441 9.86 -12.86 -15.74
N GLN A 442 8.69 -13.49 -15.86
CA GLN A 442 7.52 -12.90 -16.52
C GLN A 442 7.10 -11.58 -15.87
N ALA A 443 7.18 -11.45 -14.53
CA ALA A 443 6.82 -10.24 -13.81
C ALA A 443 7.80 -9.08 -14.04
N TRP A 444 9.01 -9.38 -14.54
CA TRP A 444 10.02 -8.39 -14.93
C TRP A 444 9.86 -7.85 -16.34
N ALA A 445 8.97 -8.42 -17.16
CA ALA A 445 8.60 -7.86 -18.44
C ALA A 445 8.11 -6.41 -18.26
N LYS A 446 8.46 -5.52 -19.18
CA LYS A 446 8.07 -4.11 -19.18
C LYS A 446 6.57 -3.95 -19.39
N ASN A 447 6.02 -4.68 -20.36
CA ASN A 447 4.65 -4.51 -20.86
C ASN A 447 3.60 -5.20 -19.96
N VAL A 448 4.02 -6.11 -19.07
CA VAL A 448 3.11 -6.81 -18.15
C VAL A 448 2.61 -5.91 -17.03
N VAL A 449 1.43 -6.22 -16.49
CA VAL A 449 1.01 -5.77 -15.17
C VAL A 449 1.54 -6.76 -14.13
N SER A 450 2.59 -6.40 -13.43
CA SER A 450 3.15 -7.22 -12.37
C SER A 450 2.35 -7.05 -11.07
N GLY A 451 1.88 -8.18 -10.52
CA GLY A 451 1.06 -8.24 -9.31
C GLY A 451 1.90 -8.51 -8.06
N GLY A 452 1.96 -7.51 -7.19
CA GLY A 452 2.48 -7.63 -5.82
C GLY A 452 1.40 -8.02 -4.83
N ALA A 453 1.78 -8.10 -3.55
CA ALA A 453 0.82 -8.38 -2.50
C ALA A 453 1.25 -7.93 -1.10
N PHE A 454 0.28 -7.70 -0.22
CA PHE A 454 0.46 -7.34 1.20
C PHE A 454 -0.62 -8.01 2.05
N ASN A 455 -0.37 -8.21 3.34
CA ASN A 455 -1.34 -8.83 4.25
C ASN A 455 -2.36 -7.80 4.70
N HIS A 456 -3.64 -8.18 4.76
CA HIS A 456 -4.75 -7.35 5.24
C HIS A 456 -5.42 -7.89 6.51
N TYR A 457 -4.99 -9.07 6.95
CA TYR A 457 -5.36 -9.64 8.25
C TYR A 457 -6.86 -9.86 8.52
N ASP A 458 -7.68 -9.96 7.46
CA ASP A 458 -9.16 -10.03 7.55
C ASP A 458 -9.78 -8.75 8.13
N THR A 459 -9.22 -7.60 7.79
CA THR A 459 -9.82 -6.31 8.14
C THR A 459 -10.01 -5.43 6.90
N GLU A 460 -11.02 -4.55 6.96
CA GLU A 460 -11.16 -3.43 6.01
C GLU A 460 -10.31 -2.21 6.43
N ASP A 461 -9.73 -2.25 7.65
CA ASP A 461 -8.93 -1.14 8.16
C ASP A 461 -7.52 -1.24 7.57
N THR A 462 -7.23 -0.39 6.60
CA THR A 462 -5.97 -0.42 5.87
C THR A 462 -4.75 0.01 6.70
N THR A 463 -4.94 0.41 7.96
CA THR A 463 -3.86 0.90 8.82
C THR A 463 -3.01 -0.21 9.43
N ASP A 464 -3.48 -1.46 9.47
CA ASP A 464 -2.70 -2.61 9.89
C ASP A 464 -2.14 -3.45 8.73
N ASP A 465 -2.53 -3.13 7.50
CA ASP A 465 -2.00 -3.74 6.29
C ASP A 465 -0.48 -3.58 6.20
N CYS A 466 0.20 -4.66 5.81
CA CYS A 466 1.65 -4.63 5.67
C CYS A 466 2.18 -5.67 4.69
N TRP A 467 3.27 -5.31 4.01
CA TRP A 467 4.04 -6.26 3.22
C TRP A 467 4.69 -7.30 4.13
N CYS A 468 5.28 -6.88 5.26
CA CYS A 468 5.77 -7.76 6.32
C CYS A 468 6.66 -8.93 5.84
N GLY A 469 7.43 -8.73 4.76
CA GLY A 469 8.34 -9.74 4.22
C GLY A 469 7.67 -10.95 3.57
N THR A 470 6.44 -10.84 3.07
CA THR A 470 5.71 -11.99 2.48
C THR A 470 5.89 -12.10 0.96
N ALA A 471 5.40 -11.12 0.21
CA ALA A 471 5.44 -11.11 -1.24
C ALA A 471 6.85 -10.83 -1.78
N SER A 472 7.13 -11.28 -2.99
CA SER A 472 8.27 -10.77 -3.74
C SER A 472 8.00 -9.35 -4.22
N ILE A 473 9.07 -8.54 -4.28
CA ILE A 473 9.00 -7.08 -4.46
C ILE A 473 9.99 -6.62 -5.51
N GLY A 474 9.90 -5.36 -5.94
CA GLY A 474 10.93 -4.75 -6.75
C GLY A 474 12.04 -4.07 -5.92
N PRO A 475 12.78 -3.14 -6.55
CA PRO A 475 12.72 -2.82 -7.98
C PRO A 475 13.21 -3.99 -8.84
N ALA A 476 12.99 -3.94 -10.15
CA ALA A 476 13.69 -4.82 -11.10
C ALA A 476 15.21 -4.54 -11.04
N ALA A 477 16.04 -5.48 -11.53
CA ALA A 477 17.50 -5.35 -11.48
C ALA A 477 18.05 -4.11 -12.21
N ASP A 478 17.35 -3.60 -13.21
CA ASP A 478 17.69 -2.36 -13.95
C ASP A 478 17.11 -1.09 -13.30
N GLY A 479 16.46 -1.21 -12.13
CA GLY A 479 15.93 -0.09 -11.36
C GLY A 479 14.45 0.21 -11.60
N ARG A 480 13.79 -0.47 -12.56
CA ARG A 480 12.37 -0.22 -12.85
C ARG A 480 11.46 -0.47 -11.64
N ILE A 481 10.43 0.35 -11.51
CA ILE A 481 9.42 0.21 -10.46
C ILE A 481 8.53 -1.00 -10.75
N LYS A 482 8.57 -1.96 -9.83
CA LYS A 482 7.73 -3.15 -9.80
C LYS A 482 7.45 -3.48 -8.32
N PRO A 483 6.32 -4.13 -7.95
CA PRO A 483 5.19 -4.46 -8.81
C PRO A 483 4.51 -3.21 -9.40
N ASP A 484 3.66 -3.37 -10.40
CA ASP A 484 2.86 -2.26 -10.94
C ASP A 484 1.67 -1.97 -10.00
N LEU A 485 1.00 -3.02 -9.53
CA LEU A 485 -0.16 -2.95 -8.64
C LEU A 485 -0.05 -4.07 -7.58
N SER A 486 -0.70 -3.89 -6.44
CA SER A 486 -0.75 -4.92 -5.38
C SER A 486 -2.15 -5.13 -4.83
N PHE A 487 -2.40 -6.31 -4.29
CA PHE A 487 -3.64 -6.66 -3.59
C PHE A 487 -3.36 -7.65 -2.46
N TYR A 488 -4.37 -8.23 -1.84
CA TYR A 488 -4.19 -9.07 -0.66
C TYR A 488 -3.39 -10.34 -0.88
N TYR A 489 -2.43 -10.53 0.02
CA TYR A 489 -1.57 -11.69 0.15
C TYR A 489 -2.26 -12.78 0.94
N ASP A 490 -3.03 -12.47 1.98
CA ASP A 490 -3.62 -13.47 2.86
C ASP A 490 -5.13 -13.55 2.70
N ARG A 491 -5.66 -14.67 3.19
CA ARG A 491 -7.08 -14.92 3.45
C ARG A 491 -7.97 -14.41 2.32
N THR A 492 -7.92 -15.07 1.17
CA THR A 492 -8.88 -14.83 0.09
C THR A 492 -9.82 -16.02 0.02
N TYR A 493 -11.06 -15.88 0.50
CA TYR A 493 -12.02 -16.99 0.61
C TYR A 493 -12.71 -17.34 -0.71
N THR A 494 -12.18 -18.30 -1.46
CA THR A 494 -12.63 -18.60 -2.83
C THR A 494 -12.90 -20.10 -3.01
N THR A 495 -13.25 -20.51 -4.24
CA THR A 495 -13.35 -21.91 -4.64
C THR A 495 -11.99 -22.59 -4.45
N TYR A 496 -11.84 -23.43 -3.43
CA TYR A 496 -10.52 -23.92 -3.00
C TYR A 496 -10.58 -25.38 -2.56
N SER A 497 -10.72 -26.26 -3.54
CA SER A 497 -10.52 -27.70 -3.38
C SER A 497 -10.41 -28.39 -4.74
N SER A 498 -10.06 -29.67 -4.75
CA SER A 498 -10.17 -30.54 -5.93
C SER A 498 -11.60 -31.06 -6.18
N GLY A 499 -12.61 -30.49 -5.50
CA GLY A 499 -14.04 -30.80 -5.60
C GLY A 499 -14.85 -29.51 -5.44
N ASP A 500 -16.05 -29.58 -4.85
CA ASP A 500 -17.00 -28.43 -4.77
C ASP A 500 -16.80 -27.55 -3.51
N GLY A 501 -15.63 -27.63 -2.88
CA GLY A 501 -15.31 -26.99 -1.62
C GLY A 501 -14.64 -25.62 -1.76
N TYR A 502 -14.85 -24.79 -0.74
CA TYR A 502 -14.29 -23.44 -0.59
C TYR A 502 -13.24 -23.41 0.52
N GLY A 503 -12.42 -22.36 0.52
CA GLY A 503 -11.40 -22.18 1.54
C GLY A 503 -10.56 -20.92 1.34
N GLN A 504 -9.63 -20.72 2.27
CA GLN A 504 -8.75 -19.57 2.28
C GLN A 504 -7.55 -19.79 1.35
N PHE A 505 -7.39 -18.89 0.40
CA PHE A 505 -6.26 -18.83 -0.52
C PHE A 505 -5.39 -17.59 -0.25
N GLY A 506 -4.22 -17.51 -0.88
CA GLY A 506 -3.29 -16.41 -0.64
C GLY A 506 -2.01 -16.50 -1.46
N GLY A 507 -1.02 -15.71 -1.06
CA GLY A 507 0.14 -15.33 -1.85
C GLY A 507 -0.19 -14.25 -2.89
N THR A 508 0.84 -13.85 -3.65
CA THR A 508 0.64 -13.12 -4.91
C THR A 508 -0.26 -13.89 -5.89
N SER A 509 -0.45 -15.20 -5.67
CA SER A 509 -1.39 -16.04 -6.41
C SER A 509 -2.85 -15.68 -6.18
N GLY A 510 -3.21 -15.16 -5.00
CA GLY A 510 -4.54 -14.60 -4.72
C GLY A 510 -4.65 -13.15 -5.20
N ALA A 511 -3.62 -12.34 -4.96
CA ALA A 511 -3.61 -10.93 -5.36
C ALA A 511 -3.69 -10.71 -6.88
N THR A 512 -2.98 -11.51 -7.68
CA THR A 512 -2.92 -11.32 -9.15
C THR A 512 -4.28 -11.47 -9.85
N PRO A 513 -5.07 -12.54 -9.61
CA PRO A 513 -6.43 -12.62 -10.15
C PRO A 513 -7.35 -11.55 -9.55
N SER A 514 -7.16 -11.10 -8.31
CA SER A 514 -7.89 -9.93 -7.79
C SER A 514 -7.60 -8.69 -8.63
N ILE A 515 -6.33 -8.39 -8.91
CA ILE A 515 -5.94 -7.25 -9.76
C ILE A 515 -6.59 -7.38 -11.16
N CYS A 516 -6.45 -8.54 -11.80
CA CYS A 516 -7.01 -8.76 -13.14
C CYS A 516 -8.53 -8.74 -13.19
N GLY A 517 -9.22 -9.18 -12.12
CA GLY A 517 -10.67 -9.06 -12.00
C GLY A 517 -11.15 -7.61 -12.02
N HIS A 518 -10.41 -6.69 -11.40
CA HIS A 518 -10.72 -5.25 -11.47
C HIS A 518 -10.54 -4.68 -12.89
N PHE A 519 -9.54 -5.15 -13.64
CA PHE A 519 -9.44 -4.81 -15.06
C PHE A 519 -10.63 -5.31 -15.87
N GLY A 520 -11.16 -6.49 -15.56
CA GLY A 520 -12.39 -6.97 -16.19
C GLY A 520 -13.57 -6.01 -16.00
N LEU A 521 -13.78 -5.48 -14.79
CA LEU A 521 -14.82 -4.48 -14.53
C LEU A 521 -14.53 -3.17 -15.27
N PHE A 522 -13.26 -2.75 -15.34
CA PHE A 522 -12.85 -1.62 -16.17
C PHE A 522 -13.20 -1.81 -17.65
N PHE A 523 -12.92 -2.98 -18.25
CA PHE A 523 -13.26 -3.25 -19.64
C PHE A 523 -14.77 -3.19 -19.90
N GLN A 524 -15.60 -3.63 -18.94
CA GLN A 524 -17.05 -3.46 -19.03
C GLN A 524 -17.44 -1.96 -19.02
N MET A 525 -16.88 -1.18 -18.09
CA MET A 525 -17.13 0.27 -18.02
C MET A 525 -16.69 1.02 -19.28
N TRP A 526 -15.54 0.66 -19.84
CA TRP A 526 -15.04 1.24 -21.10
C TRP A 526 -15.96 0.90 -22.28
N ALA A 527 -16.40 -0.36 -22.38
CA ALA A 527 -17.32 -0.76 -23.44
C ALA A 527 -18.70 -0.08 -23.34
N ASP A 528 -19.06 0.44 -22.17
CA ASP A 528 -20.26 1.26 -21.96
C ASP A 528 -20.03 2.76 -22.25
N GLY A 529 -18.78 3.18 -22.51
CA GLY A 529 -18.45 4.55 -22.91
C GLY A 529 -18.45 5.57 -21.77
N ILE A 530 -18.42 5.13 -20.51
CA ILE A 530 -18.65 6.03 -19.36
C ILE A 530 -17.51 7.00 -19.09
N PHE A 531 -16.37 6.85 -19.78
CA PHE A 531 -15.22 7.75 -19.69
C PHE A 531 -15.22 8.80 -20.80
N GLY A 532 -16.26 8.82 -21.66
CA GLY A 532 -16.29 9.66 -22.86
C GLY A 532 -15.49 9.09 -24.04
N ASN A 533 -15.07 7.82 -23.95
CA ASN A 533 -14.44 7.11 -25.07
C ASN A 533 -15.46 6.76 -26.16
N GLU A 534 -14.98 6.62 -27.39
CA GLU A 534 -15.80 6.11 -28.49
C GLU A 534 -16.15 4.63 -28.27
N VAL A 535 -17.37 4.25 -28.67
CA VAL A 535 -17.92 2.90 -28.52
C VAL A 535 -18.73 2.56 -29.77
N ASP A 536 -18.52 1.37 -30.35
CA ASP A 536 -19.47 0.76 -31.28
C ASP A 536 -20.65 0.20 -30.45
N PRO A 537 -21.87 0.77 -30.57
CA PRO A 537 -23.02 0.32 -29.78
C PRO A 537 -23.47 -1.11 -30.09
N SER A 538 -22.99 -1.69 -31.20
CA SER A 538 -23.21 -3.08 -31.58
C SER A 538 -22.03 -4.01 -31.25
N GLY A 539 -20.91 -3.44 -30.82
CA GLY A 539 -19.69 -4.13 -30.44
C GLY A 539 -19.83 -4.84 -29.10
N THR A 540 -19.02 -5.89 -28.91
CA THR A 540 -18.84 -6.55 -27.61
C THR A 540 -17.82 -5.82 -26.74
N VAL A 541 -17.68 -6.22 -25.48
CA VAL A 541 -16.57 -5.76 -24.61
C VAL A 541 -15.21 -6.00 -25.27
N PHE A 542 -15.07 -7.11 -26.01
CA PHE A 542 -13.83 -7.35 -26.75
C PHE A 542 -13.67 -6.36 -27.90
N ASP A 543 -14.71 -6.08 -28.68
CA ASP A 543 -14.60 -5.19 -29.84
C ASP A 543 -14.28 -3.74 -29.45
N ASN A 544 -14.86 -3.27 -28.34
CA ASN A 544 -14.71 -1.89 -27.85
C ASN A 544 -13.51 -1.66 -26.91
N ARG A 545 -12.75 -2.70 -26.55
CA ARG A 545 -11.68 -2.60 -25.55
C ARG A 545 -10.61 -1.56 -25.95
N PRO A 546 -10.02 -0.83 -24.99
CA PRO A 546 -8.84 0.02 -25.23
C PRO A 546 -7.58 -0.82 -25.41
N HIS A 547 -6.48 -0.17 -25.78
CA HIS A 547 -5.15 -0.75 -25.73
C HIS A 547 -4.74 -1.17 -24.31
N MET A 548 -3.88 -2.19 -24.19
CA MET A 548 -3.45 -2.72 -22.89
C MET A 548 -2.71 -1.68 -22.03
N THR A 549 -2.01 -0.75 -22.68
CA THR A 549 -1.30 0.38 -22.07
C THR A 549 -2.29 1.35 -21.44
N THR A 550 -3.34 1.74 -22.15
CA THR A 550 -4.42 2.60 -21.65
C THR A 550 -5.12 1.99 -20.46
N ALA A 551 -5.50 0.71 -20.54
CA ALA A 551 -6.06 0.01 -19.40
C ALA A 551 -5.11 0.07 -18.18
N LYS A 552 -3.82 -0.24 -18.39
CA LYS A 552 -2.78 -0.19 -17.36
C LYS A 552 -2.63 1.21 -16.76
N ALA A 553 -2.62 2.26 -17.59
CA ALA A 553 -2.54 3.66 -17.16
C ALA A 553 -3.74 4.07 -16.30
N PHE A 554 -4.97 3.72 -16.70
CA PHE A 554 -6.19 4.01 -15.93
C PHE A 554 -6.13 3.42 -14.52
N MET A 555 -5.77 2.14 -14.42
CA MET A 555 -5.74 1.46 -13.13
C MET A 555 -4.63 2.00 -12.23
N ILE A 556 -3.46 2.33 -12.79
CA ILE A 556 -2.36 2.98 -12.05
C ILE A 556 -2.75 4.40 -11.58
N ASN A 557 -3.35 5.18 -12.46
CA ASN A 557 -3.72 6.57 -12.19
C ASN A 557 -4.76 6.67 -11.08
N THR A 558 -5.69 5.72 -11.01
CA THR A 558 -6.82 5.73 -10.05
C THR A 558 -6.61 4.83 -8.83
N ALA A 559 -5.50 4.07 -8.76
CA ALA A 559 -5.19 3.21 -7.63
C ALA A 559 -5.10 3.98 -6.30
N ILE A 560 -5.59 3.33 -5.24
CA ILE A 560 -5.49 3.80 -3.85
C ILE A 560 -4.10 3.45 -3.32
N GLN A 561 -3.37 4.45 -2.84
CA GLN A 561 -1.99 4.28 -2.36
C GLN A 561 -1.93 4.24 -0.83
N TYR A 562 -1.13 3.33 -0.28
CA TYR A 562 -0.73 3.38 1.12
C TYR A 562 0.24 4.54 1.33
N PRO A 563 0.06 5.35 2.39
CA PRO A 563 1.01 6.41 2.70
C PRO A 563 2.35 5.82 3.13
N PHE A 564 3.44 6.33 2.56
CA PHE A 564 4.80 6.00 3.00
C PHE A 564 5.72 7.22 2.90
N SER A 565 6.82 7.19 3.66
CA SER A 565 7.85 8.23 3.61
C SER A 565 9.22 7.58 3.76
N GLY A 566 10.09 7.85 2.79
CA GLY A 566 11.41 7.24 2.66
C GLY A 566 11.36 5.77 2.24
N GLN A 567 12.52 5.26 1.83
CA GLN A 567 12.68 3.90 1.30
C GLN A 567 12.76 2.81 2.38
N ASP A 568 12.80 3.18 3.67
CA ASP A 568 12.82 2.23 4.80
C ASP A 568 11.42 1.85 5.31
N ALA A 569 10.36 2.44 4.75
CA ALA A 569 8.98 2.08 5.11
C ALA A 569 8.65 0.65 4.66
N ASP A 570 7.62 0.03 5.25
CA ASP A 570 7.21 -1.33 4.87
C ASP A 570 6.45 -1.36 3.54
N MET A 571 5.61 -0.35 3.30
CA MET A 571 4.78 -0.21 2.10
C MET A 571 5.36 0.83 1.13
N THR A 572 6.64 0.75 0.76
CA THR A 572 7.21 1.69 -0.23
C THR A 572 6.69 1.41 -1.65
N ARG A 573 7.01 2.31 -2.59
CA ARG A 573 6.73 2.17 -4.02
C ARG A 573 7.07 0.81 -4.61
N VAL A 574 8.17 0.18 -4.19
CA VAL A 574 8.60 -1.12 -4.71
C VAL A 574 7.98 -2.33 -3.98
N HIS A 575 7.19 -2.07 -2.94
CA HIS A 575 6.38 -3.07 -2.23
C HIS A 575 4.93 -3.04 -2.72
N GLN A 576 4.28 -1.87 -2.67
CA GLN A 576 2.87 -1.70 -3.04
C GLN A 576 2.66 -1.43 -4.54
N GLY A 577 3.70 -1.01 -5.26
CA GLY A 577 3.56 -0.53 -6.63
C GLY A 577 2.90 0.83 -6.69
N TRP A 578 2.04 1.04 -7.69
CA TRP A 578 1.24 2.25 -7.83
C TRP A 578 -0.01 2.27 -6.94
N GLY A 579 -0.26 1.19 -6.21
CA GLY A 579 -1.31 1.07 -5.21
C GLY A 579 -2.22 -0.14 -5.43
N VAL A 580 -3.41 -0.05 -4.84
CA VAL A 580 -4.49 -1.04 -4.91
C VAL A 580 -5.52 -0.61 -5.95
N PRO A 581 -5.87 -1.47 -6.93
CA PRO A 581 -7.02 -1.26 -7.80
C PRO A 581 -8.29 -0.93 -7.02
N ASN A 582 -8.99 0.13 -7.41
CA ASN A 582 -10.29 0.45 -6.84
C ASN A 582 -11.25 0.97 -7.92
N VAL A 583 -12.19 0.13 -8.36
CA VAL A 583 -13.07 0.43 -9.48
C VAL A 583 -14.19 1.39 -9.11
N LYS A 584 -14.52 1.53 -7.82
CA LYS A 584 -15.45 2.56 -7.35
C LYS A 584 -14.83 3.95 -7.41
N HIS A 585 -13.59 4.09 -6.97
CA HIS A 585 -12.83 5.34 -7.07
C HIS A 585 -12.62 5.73 -8.54
N LEU A 586 -12.25 4.77 -9.38
CA LEU A 586 -12.17 4.94 -10.83
C LEU A 586 -13.52 5.44 -11.39
N TYR A 587 -14.64 4.79 -11.04
CA TYR A 587 -15.98 5.22 -11.44
C TYR A 587 -16.29 6.64 -10.96
N ASP A 588 -16.01 6.99 -9.69
CA ASP A 588 -16.29 8.32 -9.14
C ASP A 588 -15.52 9.44 -9.84
N LEU A 589 -14.33 9.14 -10.37
CA LEU A 589 -13.50 10.06 -11.13
C LEU A 589 -13.82 10.11 -12.62
N ARG A 590 -14.74 9.28 -13.15
CA ARG A 590 -14.97 9.12 -14.59
C ARG A 590 -15.19 10.44 -15.34
N ASP A 591 -15.92 11.39 -14.75
CA ASP A 591 -16.24 12.70 -15.34
C ASP A 591 -15.08 13.71 -15.19
N LYS A 592 -14.01 13.33 -14.48
CA LYS A 592 -12.79 14.10 -14.21
C LYS A 592 -11.54 13.48 -14.81
N ILE A 593 -11.70 12.41 -15.59
CA ILE A 593 -10.61 11.75 -16.30
C ILE A 593 -10.62 12.22 -17.75
N SER A 594 -9.44 12.50 -18.29
CA SER A 594 -9.21 12.66 -19.72
C SER A 594 -8.01 11.78 -20.12
N PHE A 595 -7.97 11.34 -21.37
CA PHE A 595 -6.97 10.35 -21.79
C PHE A 595 -6.66 10.42 -23.28
N ILE A 596 -5.53 9.81 -23.64
CA ILE A 596 -5.10 9.49 -25.01
C ILE A 596 -4.92 7.96 -25.04
N ASP A 597 -5.64 7.29 -25.93
CA ASP A 597 -5.55 5.84 -26.16
C ASP A 597 -4.74 5.56 -27.43
N GLU A 598 -3.41 5.69 -27.33
CA GLU A 598 -2.41 5.47 -28.40
C GLU A 598 -2.67 6.22 -29.73
N SER A 599 -3.50 7.26 -29.72
CA SER A 599 -3.89 7.99 -30.94
C SER A 599 -2.86 9.03 -31.40
N VAL A 600 -1.83 9.30 -30.61
CA VAL A 600 -0.77 10.27 -30.91
C VAL A 600 0.55 9.56 -31.16
N ILE A 601 1.12 9.81 -32.33
CA ILE A 601 2.36 9.19 -32.82
C ILE A 601 3.49 10.21 -32.73
N LEU A 602 4.64 9.78 -32.22
CA LEU A 602 5.84 10.60 -32.09
C LEU A 602 7.02 9.95 -32.80
N THR A 603 7.71 10.76 -33.61
CA THR A 603 9.00 10.39 -34.18
C THR A 603 10.15 10.71 -33.23
N ASN A 604 11.34 10.17 -33.50
CA ASN A 604 12.51 10.38 -32.66
C ASN A 604 12.79 11.87 -32.39
N THR A 605 12.97 12.23 -31.11
CA THR A 605 13.17 13.59 -30.55
C THR A 605 11.97 14.53 -30.60
N GLU A 606 10.81 14.04 -31.06
CA GLU A 606 9.58 14.83 -31.09
C GLU A 606 8.99 15.05 -29.69
N THR A 607 8.18 16.08 -29.55
CA THR A 607 7.44 16.38 -28.32
C THR A 607 6.03 16.80 -28.70
N VAL A 608 5.06 16.23 -28.02
CA VAL A 608 3.68 16.73 -28.01
C VAL A 608 3.39 17.34 -26.65
N GLU A 609 2.67 18.46 -26.65
CA GLU A 609 2.24 19.15 -25.44
C GLU A 609 0.72 19.23 -25.41
N PHE A 610 0.13 18.86 -24.27
CA PHE A 610 -1.30 18.94 -24.01
C PHE A 610 -1.57 19.99 -22.94
N ASN A 611 -2.39 20.98 -23.28
CA ASN A 611 -2.93 21.88 -22.28
C ASN A 611 -3.94 21.10 -21.44
N THR A 612 -3.79 21.16 -20.13
CA THR A 612 -4.61 20.43 -19.16
C THR A 612 -5.19 21.44 -18.18
N LEU A 613 -6.50 21.67 -18.25
CA LEU A 613 -7.17 22.58 -17.34
C LEU A 613 -7.42 21.89 -16.00
N VAL A 614 -6.96 22.51 -14.91
CA VAL A 614 -7.23 22.09 -13.53
C VAL A 614 -8.15 23.10 -12.87
N ASP A 615 -9.28 22.62 -12.36
CA ASP A 615 -10.27 23.46 -11.69
C ASP A 615 -9.83 23.88 -10.28
N ALA A 616 -10.34 25.02 -9.83
CA ALA A 616 -10.07 25.53 -8.49
C ALA A 616 -10.50 24.55 -7.40
N GLY A 617 -9.56 24.20 -6.52
CA GLY A 617 -9.80 23.34 -5.37
C GLY A 617 -9.77 21.85 -5.66
N GLU A 618 -9.28 21.43 -6.83
CA GLU A 618 -9.04 20.01 -7.10
C GLU A 618 -8.05 19.43 -6.07
N PRO A 619 -8.35 18.29 -5.42
CA PRO A 619 -7.49 17.73 -4.37
C PRO A 619 -6.18 17.13 -4.91
N ALA A 620 -6.15 16.69 -6.16
CA ALA A 620 -4.97 16.12 -6.78
C ALA A 620 -5.03 16.21 -8.31
N LEU A 621 -3.88 16.46 -8.94
CA LEU A 621 -3.65 16.21 -10.36
C LEU A 621 -2.77 14.97 -10.49
N LYS A 622 -3.26 13.92 -11.16
CA LYS A 622 -2.47 12.72 -11.44
C LYS A 622 -2.37 12.51 -12.94
N VAL A 623 -1.14 12.49 -13.45
CA VAL A 623 -0.81 12.21 -14.85
C VAL A 623 -0.02 10.91 -14.92
N THR A 624 -0.52 9.94 -15.68
CA THR A 624 0.11 8.62 -15.87
C THR A 624 0.31 8.38 -17.35
N MET A 625 1.57 8.18 -17.75
CA MET A 625 1.93 7.77 -19.10
C MET A 625 2.41 6.32 -19.07
N THR A 626 1.97 5.51 -20.04
CA THR A 626 2.48 4.16 -20.26
C THR A 626 2.62 3.91 -21.75
N TYR A 627 3.59 3.11 -22.16
CA TYR A 627 3.75 2.72 -23.56
C TYR A 627 4.24 1.27 -23.68
N ALA A 628 3.87 0.62 -24.79
CA ALA A 628 4.30 -0.73 -25.11
C ALA A 628 5.71 -0.67 -25.72
N ASP A 629 6.71 -1.12 -24.97
CA ASP A 629 8.11 -1.03 -25.40
C ASP A 629 8.56 -2.36 -26.04
N PRO A 630 9.25 -2.36 -27.19
CA PRO A 630 9.76 -3.59 -27.80
C PRO A 630 10.66 -4.37 -26.84
N ALA A 631 10.73 -5.70 -26.99
CA ALA A 631 11.45 -6.54 -26.04
C ALA A 631 12.91 -6.11 -25.82
N GLY A 632 13.27 -5.90 -24.56
CA GLY A 632 14.63 -5.63 -24.13
C GLY A 632 15.59 -6.79 -24.42
N ASN A 633 16.87 -6.48 -24.61
CA ASN A 633 17.92 -7.50 -24.74
C ASN A 633 18.31 -8.06 -23.35
N PRO A 634 18.12 -9.37 -23.06
CA PRO A 634 18.47 -9.96 -21.76
C PRO A 634 19.96 -9.91 -21.39
N ALA A 635 20.84 -9.56 -22.34
CA ALA A 635 22.26 -9.34 -22.06
C ALA A 635 22.58 -7.89 -21.62
N SER A 636 21.59 -7.00 -21.62
CA SER A 636 21.73 -5.60 -21.19
C SER A 636 21.56 -5.46 -19.67
N THR A 637 21.98 -4.32 -19.13
CA THR A 637 21.67 -3.91 -17.74
C THR A 637 20.56 -2.85 -17.69
N VAL A 638 20.06 -2.43 -18.84
CA VAL A 638 18.87 -1.56 -19.02
C VAL A 638 18.03 -2.20 -20.11
N HIS A 639 16.78 -2.53 -19.81
CA HIS A 639 15.95 -3.32 -20.73
C HIS A 639 14.99 -2.49 -21.55
N ARG A 640 14.78 -1.22 -21.19
CA ARG A 640 14.01 -0.27 -21.99
C ARG A 640 14.68 -0.05 -23.35
N ILE A 641 13.89 -0.01 -24.43
CA ILE A 641 14.37 0.23 -25.81
C ILE A 641 14.08 1.66 -26.24
N ASN A 642 12.81 2.10 -26.18
CA ASN A 642 12.40 3.46 -26.49
C ASN A 642 12.25 4.31 -25.22
N ASP A 643 12.64 5.58 -25.31
CA ASP A 643 12.55 6.59 -24.26
C ASP A 643 11.41 7.58 -24.56
N LEU A 644 10.24 7.34 -23.98
CA LEU A 644 9.21 8.36 -23.87
C LEU A 644 9.25 8.92 -22.45
N THR A 645 9.39 10.23 -22.33
CA THR A 645 9.54 10.93 -21.05
C THR A 645 8.34 11.84 -20.78
N LEU A 646 7.82 11.79 -19.56
CA LEU A 646 6.76 12.67 -19.08
C LEU A 646 7.33 13.91 -18.39
N LYS A 647 6.87 15.09 -18.80
CA LYS A 647 7.18 16.38 -18.16
C LYS A 647 5.90 17.19 -17.99
N VAL A 648 5.59 17.58 -16.75
CA VAL A 648 4.39 18.34 -16.42
C VAL A 648 4.78 19.70 -15.85
N THR A 649 4.21 20.79 -16.38
CA THR A 649 4.54 22.17 -15.98
C THR A 649 3.30 22.87 -15.42
N SER A 650 3.42 23.46 -14.23
CA SER A 650 2.32 24.21 -13.60
C SER A 650 2.09 25.58 -14.25
N PRO A 651 0.93 26.23 -14.01
CA PRO A 651 0.66 27.58 -14.49
C PRO A 651 1.74 28.59 -14.07
N SER A 652 2.25 28.46 -12.84
CA SER A 652 3.37 29.26 -12.33
C SER A 652 4.77 28.89 -12.89
N GLY A 653 4.87 27.89 -13.77
CA GLY A 653 6.11 27.46 -14.41
C GLY A 653 6.93 26.44 -13.63
N THR A 654 6.35 25.80 -12.60
CA THR A 654 7.02 24.74 -11.83
C THR A 654 7.01 23.44 -12.63
N VAL A 655 8.18 22.83 -12.84
CA VAL A 655 8.33 21.60 -13.64
C VAL A 655 8.40 20.37 -12.74
N TYR A 656 7.72 19.30 -13.16
CA TYR A 656 7.75 17.96 -12.58
C TYR A 656 8.14 16.95 -13.66
N TRP A 657 9.17 16.15 -13.40
CA TRP A 657 9.55 15.02 -14.26
C TRP A 657 8.89 13.73 -13.77
N GLY A 658 8.57 12.83 -14.70
CA GLY A 658 7.98 11.53 -14.40
C GLY A 658 8.76 10.76 -13.34
N ASN A 659 8.03 10.17 -12.39
CA ASN A 659 8.51 9.41 -11.24
C ASN A 659 9.42 10.15 -10.25
N ASN A 660 9.71 11.45 -10.44
CA ASN A 660 10.59 12.19 -9.55
C ASN A 660 9.98 12.33 -8.14
N GLY A 661 10.70 11.83 -7.13
CA GLY A 661 10.25 11.80 -5.73
C GLY A 661 9.35 10.62 -5.35
N LEU A 662 8.84 9.85 -6.33
CA LEU A 662 7.85 8.79 -6.09
C LEU A 662 8.42 7.48 -5.51
N LEU A 663 9.74 7.40 -5.31
CA LEU A 663 10.39 6.34 -4.54
C LEU A 663 10.44 6.64 -3.03
N ASP A 664 10.32 7.91 -2.64
CA ASP A 664 10.42 8.37 -1.25
C ASP A 664 9.06 8.80 -0.67
N GLY A 665 8.00 8.84 -1.48
CA GLY A 665 6.63 9.10 -1.05
C GLY A 665 5.59 8.98 -2.16
N ASN A 666 4.34 9.35 -1.85
CA ASN A 666 3.20 9.22 -2.78
C ASN A 666 3.07 10.38 -3.79
N TRP A 667 3.76 11.49 -3.56
CA TRP A 667 3.61 12.72 -4.33
C TRP A 667 4.92 13.11 -5.01
N SER A 668 4.81 13.63 -6.23
CA SER A 668 5.95 14.09 -7.02
C SER A 668 6.59 15.31 -6.38
N VAL A 669 7.92 15.41 -6.53
CA VAL A 669 8.69 16.57 -6.08
C VAL A 669 9.05 17.45 -7.28
N PRO A 670 8.98 18.80 -7.17
CA PRO A 670 9.42 19.69 -8.25
C PRO A 670 10.88 19.50 -8.67
N GLY A 671 11.16 19.79 -9.93
CA GLY A 671 12.49 19.63 -10.52
C GLY A 671 12.82 18.16 -10.82
N GLY A 672 14.09 17.79 -10.65
CA GLY A 672 14.60 16.47 -11.00
C GLY A 672 15.11 16.39 -12.45
N SER A 673 15.15 15.18 -12.99
CA SER A 673 15.54 14.87 -14.36
C SER A 673 14.57 13.85 -14.95
N ALA A 674 14.55 13.76 -16.28
CA ALA A 674 13.86 12.71 -17.01
C ALA A 674 14.12 11.33 -16.40
N ASN A 675 13.06 10.53 -16.27
CA ASN A 675 13.22 9.10 -16.04
C ASN A 675 13.66 8.46 -17.36
N THR A 676 14.68 7.60 -17.28
CA THR A 676 15.25 6.97 -18.47
C THR A 676 15.22 5.44 -18.40
N ILE A 677 14.36 4.86 -17.56
CA ILE A 677 14.35 3.42 -17.28
C ILE A 677 12.94 2.80 -17.28
N ASP A 678 11.93 3.52 -16.80
CA ASP A 678 10.57 3.00 -16.68
C ASP A 678 9.77 3.21 -17.97
N THR A 679 8.90 2.26 -18.33
CA THR A 679 7.89 2.42 -19.37
C THR A 679 6.55 2.92 -18.81
N VAL A 680 6.56 3.29 -17.53
CA VAL A 680 5.44 3.84 -16.76
C VAL A 680 5.96 5.05 -16.02
N GLU A 681 5.52 6.24 -16.42
CA GLU A 681 5.88 7.48 -15.75
C GLU A 681 4.65 8.16 -15.15
N ASN A 682 4.80 8.63 -13.92
CA ASN A 682 3.75 9.28 -13.16
C ASN A 682 4.20 10.66 -12.67
N VAL A 683 3.29 11.63 -12.75
CA VAL A 683 3.37 12.89 -12.00
C VAL A 683 2.11 13.03 -11.16
N PHE A 684 2.26 13.01 -9.83
CA PHE A 684 1.17 13.15 -8.87
C PHE A 684 1.39 14.40 -8.02
N VAL A 685 0.51 15.39 -8.17
CA VAL A 685 0.57 16.66 -7.44
C VAL A 685 -0.61 16.73 -6.48
N GLU A 686 -0.34 16.90 -5.19
CA GLU A 686 -1.35 17.13 -4.17
C GLU A 686 -1.72 18.62 -4.14
N ASN A 687 -3.03 18.94 -4.09
CA ASN A 687 -3.55 20.31 -4.13
C ASN A 687 -2.92 21.16 -5.27
N PRO A 688 -3.06 20.76 -6.54
CA PRO A 688 -2.51 21.50 -7.67
C PRO A 688 -3.00 22.96 -7.72
N GLU A 689 -2.17 23.82 -8.29
CA GLU A 689 -2.56 25.17 -8.74
C GLU A 689 -3.69 25.06 -9.77
N ASP A 690 -4.70 25.93 -9.66
CA ASP A 690 -5.75 26.05 -10.67
C ASP A 690 -5.25 26.75 -11.93
N GLY A 691 -5.82 26.41 -13.09
CA GLY A 691 -5.44 26.96 -14.38
C GLY A 691 -4.82 25.93 -15.32
N VAL A 692 -4.13 26.41 -16.35
CA VAL A 692 -3.60 25.57 -17.43
C VAL A 692 -2.24 25.00 -17.06
N TRP A 693 -2.20 23.68 -16.95
CA TRP A 693 -0.98 22.89 -16.86
C TRP A 693 -0.56 22.43 -18.26
N VAL A 694 0.75 22.35 -18.51
CA VAL A 694 1.28 21.78 -19.76
C VAL A 694 1.80 20.38 -19.48
N VAL A 695 1.16 19.37 -20.07
CA VAL A 695 1.59 17.97 -20.02
C VAL A 695 2.31 17.64 -21.31
N ALA A 696 3.63 17.46 -21.25
CA ALA A 696 4.46 17.12 -22.40
C ALA A 696 4.87 15.66 -22.37
N VAL A 697 4.72 14.99 -23.51
CA VAL A 697 5.32 13.67 -23.78
C VAL A 697 6.42 13.85 -24.80
N ILE A 698 7.64 13.46 -24.43
CA ILE A 698 8.87 13.70 -25.19
C ILE A 698 9.41 12.34 -25.64
N ALA A 699 9.48 12.11 -26.96
CA ALA A 699 10.13 10.94 -27.53
C ALA A 699 11.66 11.14 -27.54
N SER A 700 12.25 11.18 -26.34
CA SER A 700 13.68 11.46 -26.11
C SER A 700 14.60 10.59 -26.97
N GLU A 701 14.24 9.32 -27.19
CA GLU A 701 14.97 8.37 -28.03
C GLU A 701 14.03 7.27 -28.56
N ILE A 702 13.86 7.15 -29.88
CA ILE A 702 13.20 6.01 -30.53
C ILE A 702 14.27 5.19 -31.26
N VAL A 703 14.57 4.00 -30.73
CA VAL A 703 15.61 3.09 -31.23
C VAL A 703 15.03 2.01 -32.13
N GLN A 704 13.81 1.59 -31.84
CA GLN A 704 13.08 0.58 -32.58
C GLN A 704 11.63 1.02 -32.73
N ASP A 705 11.05 0.74 -33.89
CA ASP A 705 9.66 1.05 -34.18
C ASP A 705 8.76 0.30 -33.17
N SER A 706 7.88 1.06 -32.51
CA SER A 706 6.89 0.53 -31.57
C SER A 706 5.46 0.84 -31.97
N HIS A 707 5.22 1.46 -33.13
CA HIS A 707 3.90 1.66 -33.74
C HIS A 707 3.87 1.01 -35.14
N VAL A 708 3.86 -0.34 -35.12
CA VAL A 708 4.09 -1.20 -36.30
C VAL A 708 2.93 -1.20 -37.32
N GLU A 709 1.83 -0.53 -36.99
CA GLU A 709 0.71 -0.21 -37.87
C GLU A 709 1.14 0.69 -39.04
N THR A 710 2.22 1.45 -38.86
CA THR A 710 2.85 2.27 -39.89
C THR A 710 4.27 1.79 -40.21
N PRO A 711 4.82 2.11 -41.39
CA PRO A 711 6.20 1.72 -41.76
C PRO A 711 7.30 2.65 -41.21
N GLU A 712 6.93 3.76 -40.57
CA GLU A 712 7.85 4.75 -40.01
C GLU A 712 8.58 4.24 -38.74
N MET A 713 9.54 5.02 -38.24
CA MET A 713 10.25 4.70 -36.99
C MET A 713 9.70 5.64 -35.91
N ASP A 714 8.65 5.19 -35.24
CA ASP A 714 7.89 5.99 -34.29
C ASP A 714 7.37 5.15 -33.13
N ALA A 715 6.73 5.85 -32.20
CA ALA A 715 6.11 5.29 -31.02
C ALA A 715 4.82 6.04 -30.71
N ASP A 716 3.86 5.33 -30.16
CA ASP A 716 2.66 5.85 -29.52
C ASP A 716 2.74 5.64 -28.00
N PHE A 717 1.73 6.15 -27.30
CA PHE A 717 1.63 6.02 -25.85
C PHE A 717 0.19 6.17 -25.39
N ALA A 718 -0.10 5.60 -24.23
CA ALA A 718 -1.27 5.94 -23.46
C ALA A 718 -0.96 7.04 -22.44
N LEU A 719 -1.89 7.99 -22.29
CA LEU A 719 -1.83 9.05 -21.30
C LEU A 719 -3.16 9.13 -20.57
N VAL A 720 -3.14 9.14 -19.24
CA VAL A 720 -4.35 9.31 -18.41
C VAL A 720 -4.11 10.43 -17.42
N VAL A 721 -5.05 11.37 -17.38
CA VAL A 721 -5.06 12.51 -16.47
C VAL A 721 -6.33 12.46 -15.63
N SER A 722 -6.20 12.46 -14.30
CA SER A 722 -7.31 12.69 -13.37
C SER A 722 -7.09 13.96 -12.55
N GLY A 723 -8.19 14.66 -12.25
CA GLY A 723 -8.14 15.99 -11.64
C GLY A 723 -7.68 17.08 -12.61
N GLY A 724 -7.68 16.78 -13.91
CA GLY A 724 -7.39 17.71 -14.98
C GLY A 724 -8.05 17.24 -16.27
N GLN A 725 -8.42 18.18 -17.13
CA GLN A 725 -9.06 17.91 -18.41
C GLN A 725 -8.12 18.35 -19.53
N ILE A 726 -7.64 17.37 -20.31
CA ILE A 726 -6.90 17.65 -21.55
C ILE A 726 -7.81 18.46 -22.46
N VAL A 727 -7.35 19.65 -22.81
CA VAL A 727 -7.98 20.53 -23.78
C VAL A 727 -7.38 20.18 -25.13
N VAL A 728 -8.07 19.31 -25.87
CA VAL A 728 -7.83 19.15 -27.29
C VAL A 728 -8.61 20.28 -27.97
N CYS A 729 -8.02 21.46 -28.09
CA CYS A 729 -8.66 22.50 -28.87
C CYS A 729 -8.56 22.08 -30.35
N THR A 730 -9.68 22.19 -31.05
CA THR A 730 -9.78 22.12 -32.51
C THR A 730 -10.41 23.41 -33.01
N SER A 731 -10.42 23.61 -34.33
CA SER A 731 -11.26 24.65 -34.93
C SER A 731 -12.75 24.35 -34.69
N ASP A 732 -13.17 23.08 -34.73
CA ASP A 732 -14.53 22.68 -34.32
C ASP A 732 -14.75 22.93 -32.82
N GLY A 733 -15.48 24.01 -32.49
CA GLY A 733 -15.66 24.50 -31.14
C GLY A 733 -16.72 23.76 -30.33
N ALA A 734 -16.43 23.44 -29.07
CA ALA A 734 -17.34 22.73 -28.18
C ALA A 734 -17.88 23.63 -27.05
N ILE A 735 -19.21 23.60 -26.81
CA ILE A 735 -19.86 24.32 -25.70
C ILE A 735 -20.45 23.36 -24.66
N THR A 736 -20.25 23.67 -23.37
CA THR A 736 -20.79 22.91 -22.23
C THR A 736 -21.34 23.84 -21.14
N MET A 737 -22.25 23.31 -20.32
CA MET A 737 -22.77 23.97 -19.12
C MET A 737 -22.45 23.12 -17.87
N SER A 738 -22.32 23.77 -16.70
CA SER A 738 -21.89 23.14 -15.43
C SER A 738 -22.75 22.00 -14.87
N ALA A 739 -23.99 21.85 -15.32
CA ALA A 739 -24.94 20.84 -14.85
C ALA A 739 -26.07 20.61 -15.85
N ASN A 740 -26.73 19.45 -15.72
CA ASN A 740 -27.88 19.06 -16.54
C ASN A 740 -29.23 19.56 -15.97
N ALA A 741 -29.24 20.17 -14.79
CA ALA A 741 -30.41 20.76 -14.16
C ALA A 741 -29.99 21.87 -13.20
N TYR A 742 -30.80 22.92 -13.10
CA TYR A 742 -30.54 24.08 -12.26
C TYR A 742 -31.78 24.43 -11.43
N SER A 743 -31.56 24.92 -10.22
CA SER A 743 -32.59 25.61 -9.44
C SER A 743 -32.90 26.98 -10.05
N CYS A 744 -33.98 27.61 -9.62
CA CYS A 744 -34.35 28.95 -10.07
C CYS A 744 -33.55 30.09 -9.40
N ASP A 745 -32.47 29.77 -8.68
CA ASP A 745 -31.52 30.71 -8.04
C ASP A 745 -30.08 30.16 -8.07
N ASP A 746 -29.73 29.44 -9.14
CA ASP A 746 -28.40 28.87 -9.37
C ASP A 746 -27.52 29.80 -10.21
N GLU A 747 -26.22 29.52 -10.22
CA GLU A 747 -25.26 30.12 -11.14
C GLU A 747 -24.87 29.07 -12.19
N ILE A 748 -25.13 29.37 -13.46
CA ILE A 748 -24.76 28.55 -14.60
C ILE A 748 -23.37 28.99 -15.04
N SER A 749 -22.41 28.08 -15.02
CA SER A 749 -21.13 28.27 -15.72
C SER A 749 -21.23 27.71 -17.13
N ILE A 750 -20.85 28.51 -18.10
CA ILE A 750 -20.77 28.14 -19.53
C ILE A 750 -19.28 28.08 -19.89
N ARG A 751 -18.89 27.01 -20.58
CA ARG A 751 -17.54 26.81 -21.08
C ARG A 751 -17.59 26.57 -22.59
N VAL A 752 -16.76 27.28 -23.34
CA VAL A 752 -16.47 27.01 -24.76
C VAL A 752 -15.01 26.60 -24.89
N VAL A 753 -14.70 25.56 -25.66
CA VAL A 753 -13.34 25.17 -26.04
C VAL A 753 -13.23 25.26 -27.55
N ASP A 754 -12.40 26.17 -28.04
CA ASP A 754 -12.26 26.48 -29.46
C ASP A 754 -10.91 27.19 -29.70
N CYS A 755 -10.07 26.66 -30.61
CA CYS A 755 -8.79 27.28 -30.89
C CYS A 755 -8.93 28.59 -31.67
N ASP A 756 -9.96 28.76 -32.50
CA ASP A 756 -10.01 29.85 -33.48
C ASP A 756 -10.21 31.23 -32.82
N PRO A 757 -11.03 31.37 -31.76
CA PRO A 757 -11.09 32.60 -30.99
C PRO A 757 -9.84 32.86 -30.14
N ASN A 758 -8.91 31.91 -29.99
CA ASN A 758 -7.60 32.13 -29.34
C ASN A 758 -6.51 32.44 -30.40
N THR A 759 -6.48 33.69 -30.85
CA THR A 759 -5.56 34.19 -31.89
C THR A 759 -4.16 34.61 -31.41
N ASP A 760 -3.87 34.58 -30.09
CA ASP A 760 -2.67 35.11 -29.43
C ASP A 760 -2.51 34.49 -28.04
N ASP A 761 -1.69 33.44 -27.97
CA ASP A 761 -1.34 32.68 -26.76
C ASP A 761 -0.72 33.51 -25.62
N ALA A 762 -0.37 34.78 -25.85
CA ALA A 762 0.16 35.67 -24.82
C ALA A 762 -0.92 36.49 -24.11
N THR A 763 -2.17 36.46 -24.58
CA THR A 763 -3.25 37.29 -24.05
C THR A 763 -4.55 36.52 -23.92
N VAL A 764 -5.25 36.75 -22.81
CA VAL A 764 -6.62 36.28 -22.60
C VAL A 764 -7.56 36.90 -23.64
N GLN A 765 -8.33 36.06 -24.33
CA GLN A 765 -9.31 36.48 -25.31
C GLN A 765 -10.75 36.32 -24.81
N THR A 766 -11.72 36.78 -25.60
CA THR A 766 -13.14 36.73 -25.22
C THR A 766 -14.03 36.37 -26.39
N LEU A 767 -15.10 35.65 -26.14
CA LEU A 767 -16.18 35.38 -27.09
C LEU A 767 -17.55 35.54 -26.42
N GLU A 768 -18.61 35.58 -27.21
CA GLU A 768 -19.98 35.73 -26.71
C GLU A 768 -20.79 34.45 -26.96
N VAL A 769 -21.56 34.03 -25.95
CA VAL A 769 -22.54 32.94 -26.04
C VAL A 769 -23.92 33.49 -25.74
N THR A 770 -24.95 32.99 -26.44
CA THR A 770 -26.35 33.29 -26.10
C THR A 770 -26.93 32.16 -25.27
N ILE A 771 -27.57 32.45 -24.15
CA ILE A 771 -28.27 31.46 -23.32
C ILE A 771 -29.74 31.84 -23.15
N ALA A 772 -30.65 30.91 -23.45
CA ALA A 772 -32.09 31.14 -23.44
C ALA A 772 -32.83 30.07 -22.62
N SER A 773 -34.04 30.38 -22.17
CA SER A 773 -34.96 29.43 -21.54
C SER A 773 -36.30 29.41 -22.28
N ASP A 774 -37.14 28.41 -22.01
CA ASP A 774 -38.52 28.40 -22.52
C ASP A 774 -39.32 29.66 -22.08
N THR A 775 -39.04 30.19 -20.89
CA THR A 775 -39.67 31.40 -20.35
C THR A 775 -39.07 32.70 -20.92
N GLU A 776 -37.78 32.68 -21.27
CA GLU A 776 -37.06 33.78 -21.89
C GLU A 776 -36.42 33.36 -23.23
N PRO A 777 -37.22 33.22 -24.30
CA PRO A 777 -36.73 32.73 -25.59
C PRO A 777 -35.77 33.69 -26.30
N ALA A 778 -35.76 34.96 -25.90
CA ALA A 778 -34.80 35.94 -26.41
C ALA A 778 -33.40 35.71 -25.83
N GLY A 779 -33.33 35.08 -24.65
CA GLY A 779 -32.11 34.79 -23.92
C GLY A 779 -31.33 36.03 -23.46
N GLU A 780 -30.17 35.74 -22.90
CA GLU A 780 -29.16 36.68 -22.44
C GLU A 780 -27.84 36.38 -23.16
N THR A 781 -27.05 37.42 -23.43
CA THR A 781 -25.69 37.26 -23.98
C THR A 781 -24.70 37.23 -22.82
N VAL A 782 -23.89 36.18 -22.76
CA VAL A 782 -22.83 36.00 -21.76
C VAL A 782 -21.48 36.18 -22.45
N LEU A 783 -20.68 37.11 -21.95
CA LEU A 783 -19.29 37.25 -22.37
C LEU A 783 -18.46 36.18 -21.68
N LEU A 784 -17.89 35.27 -22.45
CA LEU A 784 -16.95 34.27 -21.96
C LEU A 784 -15.54 34.82 -22.15
N THR A 785 -14.71 34.61 -21.14
CA THR A 785 -13.32 35.04 -21.12
C THR A 785 -12.44 33.81 -21.08
N GLU A 786 -11.38 33.80 -21.89
CA GLU A 786 -10.41 32.72 -21.88
C GLU A 786 -9.88 32.50 -20.46
N SER A 787 -9.84 31.25 -20.01
CA SER A 787 -9.54 30.89 -18.63
C SER A 787 -8.08 31.21 -18.26
N ASP A 788 -7.18 31.19 -19.24
CA ASP A 788 -5.78 31.59 -19.15
C ASP A 788 -5.28 31.88 -20.58
N PRO A 789 -4.25 32.72 -20.82
CA PRO A 789 -3.65 32.81 -22.14
C PRO A 789 -3.31 31.43 -22.72
N ALA A 790 -3.63 31.21 -24.00
CA ALA A 790 -3.41 29.94 -24.72
C ALA A 790 -4.29 28.76 -24.28
N SER A 791 -5.27 28.96 -23.39
CA SER A 791 -6.12 27.88 -22.94
C SER A 791 -7.11 27.42 -24.03
N ALA A 792 -7.40 28.30 -24.99
CA ALA A 792 -8.47 28.11 -25.98
C ALA A 792 -9.80 27.72 -25.32
N THR A 793 -9.96 28.02 -24.03
CA THR A 793 -11.09 27.63 -23.19
C THR A 793 -11.67 28.90 -22.59
N PHE A 794 -12.87 29.27 -23.01
CA PHE A 794 -13.56 30.49 -22.60
C PHE A 794 -14.64 30.15 -21.58
N ILE A 795 -14.66 30.86 -20.45
CA ILE A 795 -15.58 30.62 -19.34
C ILE A 795 -16.34 31.91 -19.01
N GLY A 796 -17.64 31.79 -18.74
CA GLY A 796 -18.52 32.87 -18.32
C GLY A 796 -19.66 32.33 -17.47
N THR A 797 -20.25 33.17 -16.64
CA THR A 797 -21.34 32.77 -15.75
C THR A 797 -22.58 33.64 -15.92
N ILE A 798 -23.75 33.07 -15.65
CA ILE A 798 -25.03 33.78 -15.55
C ILE A 798 -25.87 33.16 -14.42
N ARG A 799 -26.66 33.97 -13.70
CA ARG A 799 -27.57 33.44 -12.67
C ARG A 799 -28.95 33.14 -13.25
N THR A 800 -29.63 32.13 -12.72
CA THR A 800 -31.06 31.92 -12.99
C THR A 800 -31.91 32.70 -11.98
N GLY A 801 -33.12 33.08 -12.40
CA GLY A 801 -34.06 33.80 -11.53
C GLY A 801 -35.51 33.63 -11.94
N THR A 802 -36.44 33.82 -11.00
CA THR A 802 -37.90 33.84 -11.28
C THR A 802 -38.44 35.24 -11.60
N SER A 803 -37.57 36.25 -11.62
CA SER A 803 -37.89 37.63 -12.00
C SER A 803 -36.81 38.14 -12.94
N GLY A 804 -37.20 38.58 -14.14
CA GLY A 804 -36.24 39.01 -15.17
C GLY A 804 -35.51 40.31 -14.83
N GLY A 805 -34.30 40.44 -15.38
CA GLY A 805 -33.43 41.62 -15.32
C GLY A 805 -32.06 41.30 -15.92
N ASP A 806 -31.37 42.32 -16.45
CA ASP A 806 -30.06 42.15 -17.14
C ASP A 806 -29.08 41.29 -16.32
N GLY A 807 -28.51 40.25 -16.94
CA GLY A 807 -27.55 39.34 -16.31
C GLY A 807 -28.18 38.25 -15.42
N VAL A 808 -29.49 38.09 -15.47
CA VAL A 808 -30.23 37.00 -14.82
C VAL A 808 -31.16 36.35 -15.85
N LEU A 809 -30.92 35.08 -16.17
CA LEU A 809 -31.78 34.30 -17.05
C LEU A 809 -33.10 33.98 -16.33
N LEU A 810 -34.21 34.50 -16.86
CA LEU A 810 -35.54 34.24 -16.34
C LEU A 810 -35.96 32.81 -16.64
N VAL A 811 -36.31 32.05 -15.60
CA VAL A 811 -36.70 30.63 -15.70
C VAL A 811 -37.94 30.32 -14.87
N THR A 812 -38.68 29.29 -15.30
CA THR A 812 -39.70 28.61 -14.48
C THR A 812 -39.43 27.12 -14.32
N ASP A 813 -40.06 26.49 -13.33
CA ASP A 813 -39.92 25.06 -13.07
C ASP A 813 -40.34 24.24 -14.30
N GLY A 814 -39.43 23.39 -14.78
CA GLY A 814 -39.62 22.57 -15.98
C GLY A 814 -39.17 23.21 -17.29
N ASP A 815 -38.60 24.42 -17.28
CA ASP A 815 -38.00 25.04 -18.46
C ASP A 815 -36.78 24.25 -18.97
N THR A 816 -36.64 24.19 -20.28
CA THR A 816 -35.39 23.82 -20.95
C THR A 816 -34.50 25.05 -21.10
N ILE A 817 -33.24 24.94 -20.70
CA ILE A 817 -32.23 25.98 -20.89
C ILE A 817 -31.31 25.57 -22.05
N THR A 818 -31.12 26.48 -23.00
CA THR A 818 -30.29 26.26 -24.20
C THR A 818 -29.19 27.31 -24.24
N ALA A 819 -27.92 26.88 -24.26
CA ALA A 819 -26.80 27.74 -24.60
C ALA A 819 -26.40 27.52 -26.07
N THR A 820 -26.10 28.60 -26.79
CA THR A 820 -25.77 28.60 -28.21
C THR A 820 -24.49 29.39 -28.43
N TYR A 821 -23.47 28.68 -28.88
CA TYR A 821 -22.23 29.21 -29.42
C TYR A 821 -22.30 29.08 -30.95
N ILE A 822 -21.87 30.13 -31.67
CA ILE A 822 -21.74 30.10 -33.13
C ILE A 822 -20.25 30.03 -33.40
N ASP A 823 -19.82 28.90 -33.96
CA ASP A 823 -18.43 28.65 -34.31
C ASP A 823 -18.11 29.27 -35.67
N GLU A 824 -17.05 30.07 -35.74
CA GLU A 824 -16.62 30.75 -36.97
C GLU A 824 -15.97 29.80 -37.99
N ASP A 825 -15.38 28.67 -37.55
CA ASP A 825 -14.79 27.62 -38.40
C ASP A 825 -15.01 26.21 -37.81
N ASP A 826 -16.00 25.47 -38.34
CA ASP A 826 -16.41 24.11 -37.92
C ASP A 826 -15.37 22.99 -38.14
N GLY A 827 -14.10 23.34 -38.32
CA GLY A 827 -13.01 22.43 -38.64
C GLY A 827 -13.02 21.92 -40.08
N LEU A 828 -14.01 22.29 -40.90
CA LEU A 828 -14.10 21.99 -42.33
C LEU A 828 -14.07 23.26 -43.20
N GLY A 829 -13.85 24.45 -42.61
CA GLY A 829 -13.87 25.74 -43.28
C GLY A 829 -15.29 26.30 -43.48
N GLY A 830 -16.28 25.82 -42.72
CA GLY A 830 -17.66 26.30 -42.65
C GLY A 830 -17.96 27.02 -41.33
N THR A 831 -19.17 27.54 -41.16
CA THR A 831 -19.64 28.16 -39.90
C THR A 831 -20.83 27.32 -39.43
N ASN A 832 -20.94 27.00 -38.13
CA ASN A 832 -22.09 26.28 -37.56
C ASN A 832 -22.97 27.19 -36.70
#